data_AF-A0A9E2V494-F1
#
_entry.id   AF-A0A9E2V494-F1
#
_cell.length_a   1.000
_cell.length_b   1.000
_cell.length_c   1.000
_cell.angle_alpha   90.00
_cell.angle_beta   90.00
_cell.angle_gamma   90.00
#
_symmetry.space_group_name_H-M   'P 1'
#
loop_
_entity.id
_entity.type
_entity.pdbx_description
1 polymer ?
#
loop_
_entity_poly.entity_id
_entity_poly.type
_entity_poly.pdbx_seq_one_letter_code
_entity_poly.pdbx_strand_id
1 'polypeptide(L)'
;MSTTSHPSTGTTATVRPSAAARTDTGDDRWPDWLSTTVLLLATFVVIVSAVPHFRHYFATPDDVISLVLLPVLPNLTYAALLIVLAVGLRRRLRPAWRAFLVLLVVLPALGRGLGLLAGEYVALNAIGLALSLVFLVVAFRAGRQFPARPPRASGLRAFAFFVLGSLVVTYLGAGLLIRTGALTDLSAAWDAMGDVLAGDLGFFGSDGTAHAHWWVRLVIGAMGALVVLGSATIWLRAPRSSRTLTAADEARVRTLGRDFGEADSLGYFATRRDKAVVWDTGDPTTARSGVSYRVVGGVSLASGNPLGDPEHWPGAIDAWRDDARAHGWSLAVMAAGAAGARAYADAGLTAYQIGDEAILDLTDFSLAEPALKPVRQAVQRLRRRGYDAQVRTHGMLDPDDFGRLAASATRWRGDGGDERGFSMALGRLGDPLDAECVLVEAFDSEGTLRGFLSLVPWGRGGLSLDLMRRDPTADNGIVELLVSTIAEQAPRLQARRLSLNFAMFREAFARGEELGAGPLARLARAALLLASRTWQLESLYRSNAKYQPTWQPRFICFEYASDLPRVGLAAGSAEGFLTRPSVRALVDRRRRADQDALTQAAEGYAATVRALIPPEPDAVEQILAARTLPDQERVRRAKLTALTEAGIEAYPVGYPRTATLAEVRARAGEVLDDEPVSVTGRVLRKRDHGGLCFLWLRDGSGDLQVMASREVLGADQHHLFRGLDLGDHVGVTGPVVRTRSGELTIDTRSFALTSKSLRPLPDKRHGLTDPEARVRLRYVDLIVRPRAREVAYLRSTVVRSIRESLQSRGFVEVETPILQLVHGGANARPFRTHINAYDLD
;
A
#
# COMPACT_ATOMS: atom_id res chain seq x y z
N MET A 1 -5.21 13.49 39.81
CA MET A 1 -5.51 12.06 39.60
C MET A 1 -6.07 11.90 38.19
N SER A 2 -5.21 11.58 37.25
CA SER A 2 -5.55 11.30 35.86
C SER A 2 -4.47 10.34 35.38
N THR A 3 -4.89 9.09 35.15
CA THR A 3 -4.06 7.94 34.86
C THR A 3 -3.39 8.08 33.49
N THR A 4 -2.08 8.28 33.52
CA THR A 4 -1.17 8.14 32.37
C THR A 4 -1.04 6.67 32.00
N SER A 5 -1.63 6.26 30.89
CA SER A 5 -1.33 4.98 30.25
C SER A 5 0.03 5.08 29.55
N HIS A 6 1.06 4.48 30.14
CA HIS A 6 2.31 4.18 29.47
C HIS A 6 2.06 3.27 28.25
N PRO A 7 2.72 3.48 27.10
CA PRO A 7 2.70 2.51 26.02
C PRO A 7 3.47 1.27 26.48
N SER A 8 2.77 0.15 26.65
CA SER A 8 3.37 -1.14 26.96
C SER A 8 4.33 -1.56 25.85
N THR A 9 5.52 -1.97 26.25
CA THR A 9 6.56 -2.67 25.48
C THR A 9 5.97 -3.65 24.46
N GLY A 10 6.17 -3.35 23.17
CA GLY A 10 5.62 -4.08 22.04
C GLY A 10 6.06 -5.54 22.04
N THR A 11 5.09 -6.45 22.11
CA THR A 11 5.22 -7.85 21.69
C THR A 11 5.26 -7.86 20.16
N THR A 12 6.01 -8.79 19.54
CA THR A 12 6.01 -9.02 18.09
C THR A 12 4.57 -9.01 17.56
N ALA A 13 4.17 -7.93 16.90
CA ALA A 13 2.78 -7.68 16.53
C ALA A 13 2.44 -8.54 15.31
N THR A 14 2.10 -9.82 15.56
CA THR A 14 1.44 -10.65 14.56
C THR A 14 0.02 -10.11 14.37
N VAL A 15 -0.23 -9.51 13.21
CA VAL A 15 -1.59 -9.13 12.81
C VAL A 15 -2.26 -10.42 12.35
N ARG A 16 -3.16 -10.95 13.18
CA ARG A 16 -3.96 -12.12 12.86
C ARG A 16 -5.26 -11.69 12.16
N PRO A 17 -5.79 -12.50 11.23
CA PRO A 17 -7.07 -12.25 10.59
C PRO A 17 -8.17 -11.99 11.61
N SER A 18 -9.04 -11.00 11.35
CA SER A 18 -10.19 -10.71 12.21
C SER A 18 -11.12 -11.93 12.31
N ALA A 19 -11.78 -12.11 13.46
CA ALA A 19 -12.71 -13.22 13.67
C ALA A 19 -13.91 -13.19 12.70
N ALA A 20 -14.27 -12.01 12.18
CA ALA A 20 -15.36 -11.81 11.23
C ALA A 20 -14.99 -12.24 9.79
N ALA A 21 -13.71 -12.18 9.40
CA ALA A 21 -13.25 -12.69 8.10
C ALA A 21 -13.30 -14.23 8.00
N ARG A 22 -13.49 -14.93 9.12
CA ARG A 22 -13.54 -16.41 9.15
C ARG A 22 -14.91 -16.98 8.75
N THR A 23 -15.95 -16.17 8.61
CA THR A 23 -17.33 -16.70 8.63
C THR A 23 -17.92 -17.07 7.26
N ASP A 24 -17.22 -16.85 6.14
CA ASP A 24 -17.83 -17.11 4.81
C ASP A 24 -16.95 -17.92 3.82
N THR A 25 -15.80 -18.43 4.26
CA THR A 25 -15.01 -19.37 3.44
C THR A 25 -15.22 -20.79 3.94
N GLY A 26 -16.04 -21.57 3.23
CA GLY A 26 -16.14 -23.02 3.45
C GLY A 26 -14.74 -23.63 3.52
N ASP A 27 -14.49 -24.44 4.56
CA ASP A 27 -13.19 -24.99 4.99
C ASP A 27 -12.17 -25.19 3.84
N ASP A 28 -11.40 -24.14 3.51
CA ASP A 28 -10.47 -24.10 2.35
C ASP A 28 -9.10 -24.73 2.68
N ARG A 29 -9.07 -25.52 3.75
CA ARG A 29 -7.86 -26.12 4.36
C ARG A 29 -7.63 -27.56 3.93
N TRP A 30 -8.51 -28.16 3.11
CA TRP A 30 -8.35 -29.54 2.66
C TRP A 30 -7.01 -29.81 1.96
N PRO A 31 -6.51 -28.95 1.05
CA PRO A 31 -5.19 -29.15 0.44
C PRO A 31 -4.06 -29.26 1.44
N ASP A 32 -4.09 -28.47 2.52
CA ASP A 32 -3.05 -28.48 3.56
C ASP A 32 -3.17 -29.70 4.46
N TRP A 33 -4.38 -30.04 4.90
CA TRP A 33 -4.61 -31.21 5.75
C TRP A 33 -4.22 -32.49 5.01
N LEU A 34 -4.63 -32.63 3.74
CA LEU A 34 -4.28 -33.77 2.91
C LEU A 34 -2.78 -33.80 2.61
N SER A 35 -2.18 -32.68 2.24
CA SER A 35 -0.73 -32.60 2.01
C SER A 35 0.07 -32.99 3.27
N THR A 36 -0.32 -32.45 4.42
CA THR A 36 0.35 -32.74 5.70
C THR A 36 0.21 -34.21 6.08
N THR A 37 -0.99 -34.77 5.92
CA THR A 37 -1.26 -36.19 6.19
C THR A 37 -0.42 -37.10 5.29
N VAL A 38 -0.38 -36.82 3.98
CA VAL A 38 0.43 -37.58 3.03
C VAL A 38 1.93 -37.42 3.29
N LEU A 39 2.38 -36.24 3.72
CA LEU A 39 3.79 -36.01 4.06
C LEU A 39 4.21 -36.74 5.36
N LEU A 40 3.32 -36.77 6.36
CA LEU A 40 3.52 -37.57 7.57
C LEU A 40 3.58 -39.06 7.23
N LEU A 41 2.67 -39.55 6.37
CA LEU A 41 2.72 -40.91 5.86
C LEU A 41 4.03 -41.19 5.11
N ALA A 42 4.50 -40.27 4.26
CA ALA A 42 5.76 -40.43 3.56
C ALA A 42 6.95 -40.53 4.52
N THR A 43 6.97 -39.68 5.56
CA THR A 43 8.02 -39.70 6.59
C THR A 43 7.97 -41.00 7.39
N PHE A 44 6.76 -41.47 7.72
CA PHE A 44 6.57 -42.76 8.35
C PHE A 44 7.08 -43.91 7.46
N VAL A 45 6.79 -43.91 6.15
CA VAL A 45 7.31 -44.89 5.20
C VAL A 45 8.84 -44.87 5.13
N VAL A 46 9.48 -43.70 5.16
CA VAL A 46 10.95 -43.61 5.21
C VAL A 46 11.50 -44.29 6.46
N ILE A 47 10.90 -44.05 7.63
CA ILE A 47 11.30 -44.67 8.90
C ILE A 47 11.10 -46.19 8.84
N VAL A 48 9.92 -46.63 8.40
CA VAL A 48 9.59 -48.06 8.24
C VAL A 48 10.56 -48.75 7.28
N SER A 49 10.94 -48.10 6.18
CA SER A 49 11.90 -48.64 5.20
C SER A 49 13.31 -48.77 5.76
N ALA A 50 13.70 -47.89 6.69
CA ALA A 50 15.03 -47.87 7.28
C ALA A 50 15.20 -48.83 8.48
N VAL A 51 14.12 -49.11 9.21
CA VAL A 51 14.13 -49.95 10.42
C VAL A 51 13.76 -51.40 10.06
N PRO A 52 14.68 -52.39 10.18
CA PRO A 52 14.44 -53.76 9.72
C PRO A 52 13.20 -54.43 10.32
N HIS A 53 12.92 -54.20 11.60
CA HIS A 53 11.76 -54.76 12.30
C HIS A 53 10.43 -54.26 11.72
N PHE A 54 10.31 -52.95 11.51
CA PHE A 54 9.11 -52.38 10.91
C PHE A 54 8.96 -52.79 9.45
N ARG A 55 10.06 -52.79 8.70
CA ARG A 55 10.06 -53.27 7.32
C ARG A 55 9.52 -54.70 7.20
N HIS A 56 9.90 -55.59 8.10
CA HIS A 56 9.41 -56.97 8.07
C HIS A 56 7.91 -57.03 8.33
N TYR A 57 7.40 -56.30 9.32
CA TYR A 57 5.97 -56.22 9.64
C TYR A 57 5.12 -55.68 8.47
N PHE A 58 5.56 -54.58 7.83
CA PHE A 58 4.81 -53.97 6.71
C PHE A 58 5.04 -54.66 5.37
N ALA A 59 5.93 -55.64 5.30
CA ALA A 59 6.14 -56.47 4.12
C ALA A 59 5.20 -57.69 4.09
N THR A 60 4.47 -57.98 5.17
CA THR A 60 3.54 -59.11 5.21
C THR A 60 2.14 -58.72 4.71
N PRO A 61 1.41 -59.62 4.02
CA PRO A 61 0.07 -59.33 3.50
C PRO A 61 -1.02 -59.13 4.57
N ASP A 62 -0.75 -59.49 5.82
CA ASP A 62 -1.68 -59.45 6.96
C ASP A 62 -1.55 -58.18 7.82
N ASP A 63 -0.84 -57.15 7.32
CA ASP A 63 -0.60 -55.94 8.09
C ASP A 63 -1.91 -55.16 8.37
N VAL A 64 -2.31 -55.16 9.64
CA VAL A 64 -3.60 -54.58 10.05
C VAL A 64 -3.74 -53.10 9.65
N ILE A 65 -2.61 -52.37 9.61
CA ILE A 65 -2.59 -50.94 9.32
C ILE A 65 -2.91 -50.66 7.84
N SER A 66 -2.28 -51.34 6.88
CA SER A 66 -2.60 -51.11 5.46
C SER A 66 -3.97 -51.68 5.08
N LEU A 67 -4.37 -52.80 5.70
CA LEU A 67 -5.69 -53.39 5.49
C LEU A 67 -6.83 -52.44 5.92
N VAL A 68 -6.67 -51.70 7.02
CA VAL A 68 -7.72 -50.81 7.57
C VAL A 68 -7.61 -49.36 7.11
N LEU A 69 -6.38 -48.80 7.01
CA LEU A 69 -6.15 -47.37 6.78
C LEU A 69 -5.59 -47.06 5.38
N LEU A 70 -4.34 -46.60 5.30
CA LEU A 70 -3.64 -46.25 4.06
C LEU A 70 -2.51 -47.25 3.82
N PRO A 71 -2.24 -47.63 2.56
CA PRO A 71 -1.17 -48.57 2.24
C PRO A 71 0.20 -48.04 2.64
N VAL A 72 0.92 -48.80 3.48
CA VAL A 72 2.28 -48.52 3.93
C VAL A 72 3.23 -49.51 3.24
N LEU A 73 3.79 -49.13 2.09
CA LEU A 73 4.77 -49.95 1.38
C LEU A 73 6.18 -49.57 1.85
N PRO A 74 6.98 -50.50 2.42
CA PRO A 74 8.26 -50.19 3.04
C PRO A 74 9.39 -50.04 1.99
N ASN A 75 9.21 -49.13 1.02
CA ASN A 75 10.20 -48.80 0.02
C ASN A 75 10.38 -47.27 -0.17
N LEU A 76 11.58 -46.87 -0.60
CA LEU A 76 11.94 -45.46 -0.75
C LEU A 76 11.30 -44.80 -1.99
N THR A 77 10.99 -45.57 -3.04
CA THR A 77 10.33 -45.05 -4.25
C THR A 77 8.91 -44.57 -3.95
N TYR A 78 8.14 -45.37 -3.20
CA TYR A 78 6.80 -45.04 -2.72
C TYR A 78 6.83 -43.85 -1.76
N ALA A 79 7.80 -43.80 -0.85
CA ALA A 79 8.00 -42.61 -0.01
C ALA A 79 8.22 -41.34 -0.86
N ALA A 80 9.06 -41.41 -1.89
CA ALA A 80 9.28 -40.31 -2.82
C ALA A 80 8.00 -39.95 -3.58
N LEU A 81 7.21 -40.93 -4.03
CA LEU A 81 5.93 -40.71 -4.70
C LEU A 81 4.94 -39.98 -3.79
N LEU A 82 4.85 -40.38 -2.52
CA LEU A 82 4.02 -39.71 -1.51
C LEU A 82 4.50 -38.27 -1.25
N ILE A 83 5.81 -38.01 -1.20
CA ILE A 83 6.35 -36.64 -1.08
C ILE A 83 5.91 -35.80 -2.28
N VAL A 84 6.04 -36.32 -3.51
CA VAL A 84 5.62 -35.63 -4.73
C VAL A 84 4.12 -35.34 -4.71
N LEU A 85 3.33 -36.31 -4.28
CA LEU A 85 1.88 -36.19 -4.14
C LEU A 85 1.50 -35.14 -3.09
N ALA A 86 2.13 -35.16 -1.92
CA ALA A 86 1.95 -34.17 -0.88
C ALA A 86 2.25 -32.75 -1.39
N VAL A 87 3.35 -32.56 -2.11
CA VAL A 87 3.69 -31.26 -2.72
C VAL A 87 2.67 -30.86 -3.79
N GLY A 88 2.21 -31.80 -4.62
CA GLY A 88 1.22 -31.55 -5.66
C GLY A 88 -0.16 -31.17 -5.10
N LEU A 89 -0.61 -31.86 -4.05
CA LEU A 89 -1.84 -31.55 -3.30
C LEU A 89 -1.77 -30.15 -2.69
N ARG A 90 -0.63 -29.82 -2.07
CA ARG A 90 -0.41 -28.50 -1.49
C ARG A 90 -0.50 -27.37 -2.51
N ARG A 91 -0.01 -27.64 -3.72
CA ARG A 91 -0.12 -26.73 -4.87
C ARG A 91 -1.48 -26.77 -5.56
N ARG A 92 -2.48 -27.42 -4.96
CA ARG A 92 -3.86 -27.51 -5.46
C ARG A 92 -3.95 -28.07 -6.88
N LEU A 93 -2.99 -28.93 -7.26
CA LEU A 93 -2.91 -29.50 -8.61
C LEU A 93 -3.98 -30.57 -8.81
N ARG A 94 -4.85 -30.37 -9.80
CA ARG A 94 -5.93 -31.30 -10.14
C ARG A 94 -5.44 -32.71 -10.52
N PRO A 95 -4.30 -32.90 -11.22
CA PRO A 95 -3.79 -34.24 -11.45
C PRO A 95 -3.19 -34.87 -10.19
N ALA A 96 -2.59 -34.11 -9.27
CA ALA A 96 -2.12 -34.63 -7.97
C ALA A 96 -3.30 -35.12 -7.13
N TRP A 97 -4.38 -34.34 -7.09
CA TRP A 97 -5.64 -34.75 -6.47
C TRP A 97 -6.19 -36.07 -7.04
N ARG A 98 -6.23 -36.20 -8.37
CA ARG A 98 -6.67 -37.45 -9.01
C ARG A 98 -5.74 -38.62 -8.69
N ALA A 99 -4.43 -38.40 -8.74
CA ALA A 99 -3.44 -39.42 -8.38
C ALA A 99 -3.59 -39.86 -6.92
N PHE A 100 -3.87 -38.92 -6.02
CA PHE A 100 -4.14 -39.19 -4.61
C PHE A 100 -5.39 -40.07 -4.44
N LEU A 101 -6.49 -39.71 -5.09
CA LEU A 101 -7.70 -40.53 -5.05
C LEU A 101 -7.45 -41.93 -5.63
N VAL A 102 -6.77 -42.03 -6.76
CA VAL A 102 -6.53 -43.32 -7.41
C VAL A 102 -5.62 -44.20 -6.55
N LEU A 103 -4.45 -43.69 -6.17
CA LEU A 103 -3.40 -44.45 -5.49
C LEU A 103 -3.73 -44.79 -4.05
N LEU A 104 -4.31 -43.85 -3.30
CA LEU A 104 -4.50 -43.99 -1.85
C LEU A 104 -5.93 -44.34 -1.43
N VAL A 105 -6.90 -44.29 -2.35
CA VAL A 105 -8.31 -44.57 -2.03
C VAL A 105 -8.88 -45.65 -2.93
N VAL A 106 -8.88 -45.44 -4.25
CA VAL A 106 -9.56 -46.33 -5.20
C VAL A 106 -8.85 -47.66 -5.34
N LEU A 107 -7.52 -47.66 -5.58
CA LEU A 107 -6.77 -48.90 -5.76
C LEU A 107 -6.76 -49.76 -4.48
N PRO A 108 -6.55 -49.20 -3.27
CA PRO A 108 -6.69 -49.95 -2.03
C PRO A 108 -8.13 -50.44 -1.79
N ALA A 109 -9.15 -49.64 -2.09
CA ALA A 109 -10.55 -50.08 -1.97
C ALA A 109 -10.87 -51.25 -2.90
N LEU A 110 -10.34 -51.25 -4.13
CA LEU A 110 -10.48 -52.36 -5.07
C LEU A 110 -9.75 -53.62 -4.56
N GLY A 111 -8.53 -53.47 -4.04
CA GLY A 111 -7.78 -54.57 -3.39
C GLY A 111 -8.56 -55.18 -2.22
N ARG A 112 -9.14 -54.35 -1.34
CA ARG A 112 -10.00 -54.81 -0.24
C ARG A 112 -11.24 -55.55 -0.74
N GLY A 113 -11.86 -55.06 -1.81
CA GLY A 113 -13.00 -55.72 -2.46
C GLY A 113 -12.64 -57.10 -3.02
N LEU A 114 -11.48 -57.22 -3.67
CA LEU A 114 -10.98 -58.51 -4.15
C LEU A 114 -10.65 -59.46 -3.00
N GLY A 115 -10.03 -58.97 -1.92
CA GLY A 115 -9.76 -59.76 -0.71
C GLY A 115 -11.04 -60.30 -0.06
N LEU A 116 -12.11 -59.50 -0.01
CA LEU A 116 -13.43 -59.95 0.46
C LEU A 116 -14.01 -61.07 -0.42
N LEU A 117 -13.87 -60.97 -1.74
CA LEU A 117 -14.32 -62.01 -2.67
C LEU A 117 -13.48 -63.28 -2.57
N ALA A 118 -12.19 -63.16 -2.27
CA ALA A 118 -11.27 -64.27 -2.04
C ALA A 118 -11.42 -64.91 -0.64
N GLY A 119 -12.22 -64.32 0.26
CA GLY A 119 -12.39 -64.80 1.64
C GLY A 119 -11.22 -64.46 2.57
N GLU A 120 -10.33 -63.56 2.17
CA GLU A 120 -9.15 -63.17 2.92
C GLU A 120 -9.46 -61.99 3.87
N TYR A 121 -9.05 -62.10 5.13
CA TYR A 121 -9.15 -61.03 6.15
C TYR A 121 -10.50 -60.28 6.16
N VAL A 122 -11.61 -61.03 6.05
CA VAL A 122 -12.95 -60.50 5.73
C VAL A 122 -13.37 -59.31 6.61
N ALA A 123 -13.19 -59.42 7.93
CA ALA A 123 -13.57 -58.35 8.85
C ALA A 123 -12.76 -57.05 8.64
N LEU A 124 -11.44 -57.16 8.47
CA LEU A 124 -10.55 -56.02 8.28
C LEU A 124 -10.77 -55.36 6.93
N ASN A 125 -10.92 -56.15 5.86
CA ASN A 125 -11.19 -55.65 4.52
C ASN A 125 -12.57 -54.95 4.44
N ALA A 126 -13.58 -55.45 5.14
CA ALA A 126 -14.90 -54.80 5.20
C ALA A 126 -14.85 -53.43 5.91
N ILE A 127 -14.14 -53.35 7.05
CA ILE A 127 -13.95 -52.09 7.79
C ILE A 127 -13.16 -51.09 6.93
N GLY A 128 -12.04 -51.51 6.35
CA GLY A 128 -11.20 -50.65 5.49
C GLY A 128 -11.95 -50.16 4.25
N LEU A 129 -12.80 -51.00 3.64
CA LEU A 129 -13.64 -50.62 2.50
C LEU A 129 -14.68 -49.57 2.91
N ALA A 130 -15.35 -49.74 4.05
CA ALA A 130 -16.31 -48.77 4.56
C ALA A 130 -15.64 -47.40 4.84
N LEU A 131 -14.48 -47.40 5.51
CA LEU A 131 -13.70 -46.17 5.76
C LEU A 131 -13.27 -45.49 4.44
N SER A 132 -12.86 -46.26 3.44
CA SER A 132 -12.48 -45.74 2.13
C SER A 132 -13.64 -45.09 1.39
N LEU A 133 -14.84 -45.66 1.47
CA LEU A 133 -16.06 -45.11 0.88
C LEU A 133 -16.47 -43.80 1.56
N VAL A 134 -16.43 -43.76 2.91
CA VAL A 134 -16.67 -42.52 3.67
C VAL A 134 -15.67 -41.45 3.28
N PHE A 135 -14.38 -41.81 3.22
CA PHE A 135 -13.34 -40.90 2.79
C PHE A 135 -13.57 -40.40 1.36
N LEU A 136 -13.95 -41.28 0.42
CA LEU A 136 -14.22 -40.91 -0.97
C LEU A 136 -15.34 -39.85 -1.10
N VAL A 137 -16.40 -39.96 -0.29
CA VAL A 137 -17.49 -38.96 -0.23
C VAL A 137 -16.98 -37.60 0.24
N VAL A 138 -16.16 -37.59 1.30
CA VAL A 138 -15.52 -36.37 1.83
C VAL A 138 -14.58 -35.78 0.78
N ALA A 139 -13.78 -36.64 0.15
CA ALA A 139 -12.81 -36.28 -0.85
C ALA A 139 -13.50 -35.62 -2.07
N PHE A 140 -14.62 -36.17 -2.54
CA PHE A 140 -15.38 -35.60 -3.66
C PHE A 140 -15.77 -34.13 -3.43
N ARG A 141 -16.14 -33.75 -2.19
CA ARG A 141 -16.42 -32.34 -1.83
C ARG A 141 -15.17 -31.46 -1.86
N ALA A 142 -14.04 -31.98 -1.39
CA ALA A 142 -12.76 -31.28 -1.44
C ALA A 142 -12.23 -31.07 -2.87
N GLY A 143 -12.68 -31.86 -3.85
CA GLY A 143 -12.20 -31.81 -5.23
C GLY A 143 -12.34 -30.45 -5.95
N ARG A 144 -13.25 -29.57 -5.49
CA ARG A 144 -13.38 -28.20 -6.01
C ARG A 144 -12.20 -27.30 -5.63
N GLN A 145 -11.46 -27.62 -4.57
CA GLN A 145 -10.33 -26.84 -4.05
C GLN A 145 -9.01 -27.11 -4.79
N PHE A 146 -9.02 -27.99 -5.80
CA PHE A 146 -7.87 -28.34 -6.65
C PHE A 146 -8.06 -27.88 -8.11
N PRO A 147 -8.16 -26.57 -8.39
CA PRO A 147 -8.41 -26.08 -9.74
C PRO A 147 -7.18 -26.16 -10.66
N ALA A 148 -5.97 -26.14 -10.11
CA ALA A 148 -4.75 -25.89 -10.87
C ALA A 148 -4.40 -27.01 -11.86
N ARG A 149 -3.97 -26.63 -13.07
CA ARG A 149 -3.57 -27.56 -14.14
C ARG A 149 -2.15 -27.25 -14.61
N PRO A 150 -1.19 -28.18 -14.47
CA PRO A 150 0.15 -27.97 -15.00
C PRO A 150 0.12 -27.97 -16.54
N PRO A 151 1.07 -27.28 -17.21
CA PRO A 151 1.16 -27.27 -18.67
C PRO A 151 1.34 -28.67 -19.23
N ARG A 152 0.60 -29.04 -20.29
CA ARG A 152 0.68 -30.38 -20.90
C ARG A 152 2.12 -30.78 -21.27
N ALA A 153 2.89 -29.85 -21.84
CA ALA A 153 4.28 -30.10 -22.23
C ALA A 153 5.21 -30.44 -21.05
N SER A 154 4.96 -29.88 -19.86
CA SER A 154 5.74 -30.20 -18.65
C SER A 154 5.45 -31.63 -18.18
N GLY A 155 4.20 -32.07 -18.27
CA GLY A 155 3.79 -33.44 -17.97
C GLY A 155 4.44 -34.46 -18.90
N LEU A 156 4.45 -34.20 -20.21
CA LEU A 156 5.11 -35.08 -21.19
C LEU A 156 6.62 -35.24 -20.93
N ARG A 157 7.33 -34.16 -20.60
CA ARG A 157 8.76 -34.21 -20.28
C ARG A 157 9.04 -34.95 -18.98
N ALA A 158 8.21 -34.73 -17.96
CA ALA A 158 8.32 -35.42 -16.69
C ALA A 158 8.08 -36.92 -16.84
N PHE A 159 7.07 -37.30 -17.65
CA PHE A 159 6.78 -38.69 -17.98
C PHE A 159 7.93 -39.33 -18.76
N ALA A 160 8.47 -38.66 -19.79
CA ALA A 160 9.62 -39.16 -20.54
C ALA A 160 10.86 -39.34 -19.64
N PHE A 161 11.12 -38.40 -18.73
CA PHE A 161 12.20 -38.51 -17.74
C PHE A 161 11.97 -39.68 -16.77
N PHE A 162 10.73 -39.88 -16.32
CA PHE A 162 10.37 -41.00 -15.46
C PHE A 162 10.59 -42.34 -16.16
N VAL A 163 10.12 -42.50 -17.40
CA VAL A 163 10.28 -43.74 -18.18
C VAL A 163 11.76 -44.02 -18.47
N LEU A 164 12.50 -43.04 -18.98
CA LEU A 164 13.92 -43.20 -19.29
C LEU A 164 14.74 -43.47 -18.02
N GLY A 165 14.46 -42.74 -16.94
CA GLY A 165 15.09 -42.95 -15.64
C GLY A 165 14.79 -44.34 -15.09
N SER A 166 13.54 -44.80 -15.16
CA SER A 166 13.14 -46.14 -14.68
C SER A 166 13.83 -47.24 -15.49
N LEU A 167 13.97 -47.09 -16.81
CA LEU A 167 14.74 -48.03 -17.64
C LEU A 167 16.23 -48.09 -17.23
N VAL A 168 16.83 -46.94 -16.91
CA VAL A 168 18.22 -46.87 -16.42
C VAL A 168 18.35 -47.53 -15.04
N VAL A 169 17.43 -47.26 -14.11
CA VAL A 169 17.40 -47.91 -12.79
C VAL A 169 17.24 -49.42 -12.95
N THR A 170 16.38 -49.84 -13.87
CA THR A 170 16.13 -51.26 -14.14
C THR A 170 17.38 -51.96 -14.64
N TYR A 171 18.06 -51.38 -15.63
CA TYR A 171 19.30 -51.89 -16.20
C TYR A 171 20.44 -51.94 -15.17
N LEU A 172 20.67 -50.85 -14.44
CA LEU A 172 21.74 -50.77 -13.44
C LEU A 172 21.47 -51.66 -12.22
N GLY A 173 20.21 -51.75 -11.80
CA GLY A 173 19.77 -52.61 -10.71
C GLY A 173 19.95 -54.09 -11.06
N ALA A 174 19.57 -54.51 -12.28
CA ALA A 174 19.79 -55.87 -12.75
C ALA A 174 21.28 -56.22 -12.79
N GLY A 175 22.12 -55.30 -13.27
CA GLY A 175 23.58 -55.46 -13.24
C GLY A 175 24.16 -55.56 -11.82
N LEU A 176 23.60 -54.83 -10.85
CA LEU A 176 24.02 -54.88 -9.45
C LEU A 176 23.63 -56.21 -8.79
N LEU A 177 22.43 -56.74 -9.08
CA LEU A 177 21.98 -58.06 -8.61
C LEU A 177 22.89 -59.18 -9.12
N ILE A 178 23.29 -59.11 -10.39
CA ILE A 178 24.21 -60.10 -10.99
C ILE A 178 25.61 -59.98 -10.38
N ARG A 179 26.15 -58.76 -10.30
CA ARG A 179 27.51 -58.52 -9.80
C ARG A 179 27.69 -58.91 -8.32
N THR A 180 26.64 -58.80 -7.52
CA THR A 180 26.65 -59.18 -6.11
C THR A 180 26.39 -60.67 -5.88
N GLY A 181 26.16 -61.45 -6.94
CA GLY A 181 25.87 -62.87 -6.86
C GLY A 181 24.47 -63.18 -6.33
N ALA A 182 23.59 -62.18 -6.22
CA ALA A 182 22.22 -62.38 -5.76
C ALA A 182 21.38 -63.16 -6.79
N LEU A 183 21.69 -62.98 -8.09
CA LEU A 183 21.09 -63.70 -9.21
C LEU A 183 22.18 -63.98 -10.25
N THR A 184 22.11 -65.09 -10.98
CA THR A 184 23.13 -65.48 -11.98
C THR A 184 22.70 -65.17 -13.41
N ASP A 185 21.39 -65.13 -13.68
CA ASP A 185 20.83 -65.00 -15.02
C ASP A 185 20.25 -63.61 -15.28
N LEU A 186 20.47 -63.11 -16.50
CA LEU A 186 19.96 -61.81 -16.93
C LEU A 186 18.43 -61.78 -16.93
N SER A 187 17.77 -62.86 -17.38
CA SER A 187 16.30 -62.97 -17.36
C SER A 187 15.75 -62.88 -15.93
N ALA A 188 16.33 -63.63 -14.99
CA ALA A 188 15.93 -63.60 -13.59
C ALA A 188 16.14 -62.22 -12.95
N ALA A 189 17.22 -61.52 -13.32
CA ALA A 189 17.48 -60.16 -12.85
C ALA A 189 16.49 -59.13 -13.43
N TRP A 190 16.03 -59.33 -14.68
CA TRP A 190 14.97 -58.52 -15.28
C TRP A 190 13.60 -58.77 -14.64
N ASP A 191 13.24 -60.03 -14.41
CA ASP A 191 11.99 -60.40 -13.74
C ASP A 191 11.95 -59.85 -12.31
N ALA A 192 13.05 -60.00 -11.56
CA ALA A 192 13.18 -59.42 -10.22
C ALA A 192 13.04 -57.90 -10.19
N MET A 193 13.48 -57.20 -11.25
CA MET A 193 13.32 -55.76 -11.36
C MET A 193 11.90 -55.36 -11.80
N GLY A 194 11.24 -56.21 -12.59
CA GLY A 194 9.81 -56.11 -12.89
C GLY A 194 8.97 -56.20 -11.62
N ASP A 195 9.30 -57.14 -10.72
CA ASP A 195 8.67 -57.28 -9.41
C ASP A 195 8.89 -56.04 -8.53
N VAL A 196 10.10 -55.45 -8.54
CA VAL A 196 10.38 -54.19 -7.81
C VAL A 196 9.52 -53.04 -8.34
N LEU A 197 9.40 -52.89 -9.66
CA LEU A 197 8.57 -51.85 -10.28
C LEU A 197 7.07 -52.07 -10.00
N ALA A 198 6.61 -53.33 -10.02
CA ALA A 198 5.23 -53.69 -9.67
C ALA A 198 4.93 -53.38 -8.20
N GLY A 199 5.85 -53.73 -7.29
CA GLY A 199 5.78 -53.41 -5.86
C GLY A 199 5.78 -51.91 -5.57
N ASP A 200 6.58 -51.13 -6.31
CA ASP A 200 6.60 -49.66 -6.22
C ASP A 200 5.26 -49.02 -6.65
N LEU A 201 4.48 -49.70 -7.50
CA LEU A 201 3.14 -49.30 -7.93
C LEU A 201 2.02 -49.84 -7.03
N GLY A 202 2.36 -50.61 -5.98
CA GLY A 202 1.41 -51.19 -5.03
C GLY A 202 0.74 -52.48 -5.50
N PHE A 203 1.32 -53.16 -6.50
CA PHE A 203 0.92 -54.53 -6.83
C PHE A 203 1.66 -55.51 -5.91
N PHE A 204 0.91 -56.37 -5.22
CA PHE A 204 1.49 -57.43 -4.38
C PHE A 204 2.00 -58.56 -5.28
N GLY A 205 3.31 -58.78 -5.28
CA GLY A 205 4.01 -59.85 -5.99
C GLY A 205 5.15 -60.39 -5.14
N SER A 206 5.82 -61.47 -5.58
CA SER A 206 7.03 -61.98 -4.93
C SER A 206 8.08 -60.88 -4.83
N ASP A 207 8.74 -60.72 -3.67
CA ASP A 207 9.89 -59.81 -3.55
C ASP A 207 11.05 -60.45 -4.35
N GLY A 208 11.13 -60.16 -5.65
CA GLY A 208 12.15 -60.70 -6.56
C GLY A 208 13.58 -60.36 -6.13
N THR A 209 13.74 -59.43 -5.18
CA THR A 209 15.02 -59.08 -4.56
C THR A 209 15.25 -59.69 -3.18
N ALA A 210 14.37 -60.58 -2.70
CA ALA A 210 14.38 -61.17 -1.35
C ALA A 210 15.72 -61.82 -0.94
N HIS A 211 16.55 -62.23 -1.90
CA HIS A 211 17.87 -62.83 -1.66
C HIS A 211 19.03 -61.82 -1.76
N ALA A 212 18.79 -60.60 -2.23
CA ALA A 212 19.80 -59.55 -2.34
C ALA A 212 20.13 -58.93 -0.97
N HIS A 213 21.39 -58.53 -0.80
CA HIS A 213 21.84 -57.80 0.39
C HIS A 213 21.03 -56.51 0.60
N TRP A 214 20.82 -56.14 1.87
CA TRP A 214 19.99 -54.99 2.24
C TRP A 214 20.44 -53.67 1.60
N TRP A 215 21.75 -53.47 1.43
CA TRP A 215 22.31 -52.26 0.82
C TRP A 215 22.06 -52.20 -0.70
N VAL A 216 21.99 -53.35 -1.39
CA VAL A 216 21.66 -53.42 -2.83
C VAL A 216 20.24 -52.91 -3.05
N ARG A 217 19.30 -53.38 -2.23
CA ARG A 217 17.91 -52.89 -2.26
C ARG A 217 17.80 -51.42 -1.90
N LEU A 218 18.58 -50.96 -0.90
CA LEU A 218 18.61 -49.54 -0.53
C LEU A 218 19.09 -48.67 -1.69
N VAL A 219 20.13 -49.09 -2.41
CA VAL A 219 20.66 -48.36 -3.58
C VAL A 219 19.63 -48.33 -4.72
N ILE A 220 19.02 -49.47 -5.06
CA ILE A 220 17.98 -49.54 -6.11
C ILE A 220 16.80 -48.65 -5.74
N GLY A 221 16.31 -48.72 -4.50
CA GLY A 221 15.22 -47.87 -4.01
C GLY A 221 15.59 -46.38 -3.96
N ALA A 222 16.83 -46.04 -3.61
CA ALA A 222 17.33 -44.66 -3.64
C ALA A 222 17.39 -44.13 -5.08
N MET A 223 17.82 -44.95 -6.05
CA MET A 223 17.83 -44.58 -7.46
C MET A 223 16.40 -44.39 -8.00
N GLY A 224 15.46 -45.28 -7.66
CA GLY A 224 14.04 -45.14 -7.99
C GLY A 224 13.43 -43.86 -7.40
N ALA A 225 13.70 -43.59 -6.11
CA ALA A 225 13.30 -42.35 -5.45
C ALA A 225 13.87 -41.10 -6.15
N LEU A 226 15.13 -41.11 -6.57
CA LEU A 226 15.74 -40.01 -7.32
C LEU A 226 15.08 -39.78 -8.68
N VAL A 227 14.67 -40.84 -9.39
CA VAL A 227 13.93 -40.72 -10.66
C VAL A 227 12.56 -40.09 -10.43
N VAL A 228 11.83 -40.54 -9.39
CA VAL A 228 10.52 -39.96 -9.01
C VAL A 228 10.66 -38.48 -8.64
N LEU A 229 11.59 -38.14 -7.75
CA LEU A 229 11.85 -36.75 -7.34
C LEU A 229 12.29 -35.90 -8.53
N GLY A 230 13.18 -36.42 -9.39
CA GLY A 230 13.64 -35.74 -10.61
C GLY A 230 12.50 -35.46 -11.58
N SER A 231 11.65 -36.45 -11.86
CA SER A 231 10.44 -36.28 -12.67
C SER A 231 9.51 -35.22 -12.08
N ALA A 232 9.33 -35.23 -10.76
CA ALA A 232 8.53 -34.25 -10.06
C ALA A 232 9.10 -32.83 -10.17
N THR A 233 10.41 -32.62 -10.14
CA THR A 233 10.97 -31.26 -10.35
C THR A 233 10.65 -30.71 -11.74
N ILE A 234 10.53 -31.58 -12.76
CA ILE A 234 10.14 -31.21 -14.12
C ILE A 234 8.64 -30.93 -14.19
N TRP A 235 7.83 -31.80 -13.58
CA TRP A 235 6.36 -31.70 -13.60
C TRP A 235 5.84 -30.51 -12.78
N LEU A 236 6.41 -30.30 -11.60
CA LEU A 236 6.08 -29.23 -10.68
C LEU A 236 6.79 -27.92 -11.03
N ARG A 237 7.56 -27.87 -12.12
CA ARG A 237 8.20 -26.63 -12.55
C ARG A 237 7.10 -25.62 -12.87
N ALA A 238 7.08 -24.50 -12.16
CA ALA A 238 6.11 -23.45 -12.40
C ALA A 238 6.15 -23.06 -13.90
N PRO A 239 4.99 -22.89 -14.56
CA PRO A 239 4.96 -22.27 -15.87
C PRO A 239 5.73 -20.95 -15.76
N ARG A 240 6.58 -20.64 -16.75
CA ARG A 240 7.06 -19.27 -16.87
C ARG A 240 5.82 -18.46 -17.24
N SER A 241 5.18 -17.81 -16.27
CA SER A 241 4.18 -16.81 -16.59
C SER A 241 4.92 -15.68 -17.27
N SER A 242 4.74 -15.57 -18.59
CA SER A 242 5.22 -14.45 -19.40
C SER A 242 4.32 -13.23 -19.28
N ARG A 243 3.51 -13.13 -18.21
CA ARG A 243 2.75 -11.92 -17.93
C ARG A 243 3.75 -10.85 -17.49
N THR A 244 4.13 -10.03 -18.44
CA THR A 244 4.84 -8.77 -18.24
C THR A 244 3.80 -7.66 -18.24
N LEU A 245 4.13 -6.54 -17.61
CA LEU A 245 3.32 -5.33 -17.61
C LEU A 245 3.02 -4.89 -19.06
N THR A 246 1.75 -4.89 -19.47
CA THR A 246 1.37 -4.32 -20.78
C THR A 246 1.41 -2.78 -20.71
N ALA A 247 1.36 -2.09 -21.86
CA ALA A 247 1.33 -0.63 -21.86
C ALA A 247 0.10 -0.06 -21.11
N ALA A 248 -1.05 -0.73 -21.22
CA ALA A 248 -2.25 -0.37 -20.48
C ALA A 248 -2.11 -0.62 -18.97
N ASP A 249 -1.47 -1.73 -18.57
CA ASP A 249 -1.18 -1.99 -17.17
C ASP A 249 -0.22 -0.93 -16.60
N GLU A 250 0.87 -0.61 -17.31
CA GLU A 250 1.85 0.38 -16.85
C GLU A 250 1.20 1.77 -16.71
N ALA A 251 0.40 2.17 -17.69
CA ALA A 251 -0.36 3.42 -17.62
C ALA A 251 -1.30 3.45 -16.41
N ARG A 252 -2.01 2.35 -16.13
CA ARG A 252 -2.90 2.28 -14.96
C ARG A 252 -2.14 2.28 -13.64
N VAL A 253 -1.04 1.54 -13.53
CA VAL A 253 -0.17 1.56 -12.34
C VAL A 253 0.31 2.98 -12.06
N ARG A 254 0.78 3.70 -13.07
CA ARG A 254 1.24 5.09 -12.94
C ARG A 254 0.10 6.03 -12.53
N THR A 255 -1.08 5.87 -13.12
CA THR A 255 -2.28 6.64 -12.76
C THR A 255 -2.67 6.45 -11.29
N LEU A 256 -2.79 5.20 -10.86
CA LEU A 256 -3.14 4.87 -9.47
C LEU A 256 -2.04 5.24 -8.48
N GLY A 257 -0.77 5.16 -8.89
CA GLY A 257 0.37 5.63 -8.11
C GLY A 257 0.37 7.15 -7.89
N ARG A 258 -0.03 7.93 -8.90
CA ARG A 258 -0.21 9.38 -8.78
C ARG A 258 -1.38 9.73 -7.87
N ASP A 259 -2.52 9.07 -8.05
CA ASP A 259 -3.78 9.45 -7.41
C ASP A 259 -3.91 8.90 -5.98
N PHE A 260 -3.36 7.71 -5.70
CA PHE A 260 -3.48 7.00 -4.41
C PHE A 260 -2.14 6.55 -3.81
N GLY A 261 -1.00 6.83 -4.45
CA GLY A 261 0.31 6.32 -4.02
C GLY A 261 0.87 6.92 -2.72
N GLU A 262 0.20 7.89 -2.10
CA GLU A 262 0.67 8.46 -0.82
C GLU A 262 0.73 7.44 0.32
N ALA A 263 -0.04 6.35 0.21
CA ALA A 263 -0.13 5.30 1.22
C ALA A 263 1.08 4.35 1.27
N ASP A 264 1.93 4.33 0.23
CA ASP A 264 3.09 3.43 0.19
C ASP A 264 4.27 3.98 -0.63
N SER A 265 5.43 4.11 0.01
CA SER A 265 6.70 4.46 -0.66
C SER A 265 7.12 3.44 -1.73
N LEU A 266 6.61 2.20 -1.66
CA LEU A 266 6.96 1.15 -2.60
C LEU A 266 6.07 1.09 -3.85
N GLY A 267 5.02 1.92 -3.91
CA GLY A 267 4.03 1.88 -5.00
C GLY A 267 4.63 2.08 -6.39
N TYR A 268 5.63 2.96 -6.53
CA TYR A 268 6.26 3.25 -7.82
C TYR A 268 7.04 2.04 -8.39
N PHE A 269 7.57 1.16 -7.54
CA PHE A 269 8.27 -0.05 -7.98
C PHE A 269 7.35 -1.10 -8.60
N ALA A 270 6.03 -0.89 -8.59
CA ALA A 270 5.09 -1.71 -9.36
C ALA A 270 5.17 -1.44 -10.88
N THR A 271 5.80 -0.34 -11.30
CA THR A 271 6.06 -0.03 -12.73
C THR A 271 7.17 -0.88 -13.36
N ARG A 272 7.79 -1.79 -12.58
CA ARG A 272 8.76 -2.74 -13.12
C ARG A 272 8.09 -3.70 -14.09
N ARG A 273 8.66 -3.82 -15.29
CA ARG A 273 8.10 -4.65 -16.37
C ARG A 273 8.32 -6.15 -16.19
N ASP A 274 9.14 -6.55 -15.21
CA ASP A 274 9.26 -7.95 -14.77
C ASP A 274 8.16 -8.36 -13.78
N LYS A 275 7.26 -7.44 -13.41
CA LYS A 275 6.05 -7.69 -12.63
C LYS A 275 4.82 -7.76 -13.53
N ALA A 276 3.83 -8.50 -13.07
CA ALA A 276 2.45 -8.50 -13.57
C ALA A 276 1.55 -7.81 -12.54
N VAL A 277 0.35 -7.43 -12.94
CA VAL A 277 -0.68 -6.93 -12.03
C VAL A 277 -1.96 -7.74 -12.23
N VAL A 278 -2.60 -8.11 -11.13
CA VAL A 278 -4.00 -8.54 -11.14
C VAL A 278 -4.86 -7.39 -10.66
N TRP A 279 -5.84 -7.01 -11.49
CA TRP A 279 -6.77 -5.94 -11.23
C TRP A 279 -8.06 -6.44 -10.58
N ASP A 280 -8.69 -5.61 -9.74
CA ASP A 280 -10.00 -5.88 -9.13
C ASP A 280 -11.10 -6.19 -10.16
N THR A 281 -11.13 -5.46 -11.27
CA THR A 281 -12.11 -5.66 -12.36
C THR A 281 -11.62 -6.61 -13.46
N GLY A 282 -10.35 -7.04 -13.39
CA GLY A 282 -9.69 -7.81 -14.46
C GLY A 282 -9.28 -6.98 -15.69
N ASP A 283 -9.61 -5.69 -15.76
CA ASP A 283 -9.29 -4.80 -16.88
C ASP A 283 -8.61 -3.51 -16.39
N PRO A 284 -7.37 -3.20 -16.84
CA PRO A 284 -6.63 -2.02 -16.42
C PRO A 284 -7.36 -0.69 -16.68
N THR A 285 -8.28 -0.62 -17.64
CA THR A 285 -8.97 0.64 -17.97
C THR A 285 -10.00 1.05 -16.92
N THR A 286 -10.61 0.07 -16.25
CA THR A 286 -11.68 0.29 -15.25
C THR A 286 -11.21 0.07 -13.81
N ALA A 287 -10.10 -0.64 -13.62
CA ALA A 287 -9.62 -1.13 -12.34
C ALA A 287 -9.32 -0.03 -11.32
N ARG A 288 -9.91 -0.06 -10.12
CA ARG A 288 -9.60 0.94 -9.08
C ARG A 288 -8.48 0.49 -8.14
N SER A 289 -8.19 -0.80 -8.13
CA SER A 289 -7.09 -1.38 -7.36
C SER A 289 -6.46 -2.57 -8.08
N GLY A 290 -5.19 -2.86 -7.76
CA GLY A 290 -4.52 -4.05 -8.27
C GLY A 290 -3.38 -4.53 -7.37
N VAL A 291 -3.03 -5.81 -7.46
CA VAL A 291 -1.88 -6.39 -6.75
C VAL A 291 -0.76 -6.65 -7.77
N SER A 292 0.36 -5.93 -7.60
CA SER A 292 1.56 -6.14 -8.41
C SER A 292 2.38 -7.31 -7.85
N TYR A 293 2.73 -8.27 -8.71
CA TYR A 293 3.40 -9.51 -8.31
C TYR A 293 4.35 -10.04 -9.38
N ARG A 294 5.23 -10.96 -8.97
CA ARG A 294 6.06 -11.77 -9.86
C ARG A 294 6.11 -13.20 -9.36
N VAL A 295 6.16 -14.17 -10.28
CA VAL A 295 6.25 -15.58 -9.91
C VAL A 295 7.70 -16.02 -9.81
N VAL A 296 8.14 -16.38 -8.60
CA VAL A 296 9.49 -16.88 -8.32
C VAL A 296 9.41 -18.23 -7.64
N GLY A 297 9.95 -19.28 -8.26
CA GLY A 297 10.00 -20.62 -7.64
C GLY A 297 8.62 -21.23 -7.35
N GLY A 298 7.57 -20.81 -8.07
CA GLY A 298 6.18 -21.23 -7.81
C GLY A 298 5.51 -20.49 -6.65
N VAL A 299 6.09 -19.37 -6.20
CA VAL A 299 5.47 -18.40 -5.30
C VAL A 299 5.06 -17.19 -6.12
N SER A 300 3.79 -16.81 -6.05
CA SER A 300 3.28 -15.51 -6.51
C SER A 300 3.68 -14.49 -5.45
N LEU A 301 4.75 -13.75 -5.71
CA LEU A 301 5.37 -12.82 -4.78
C LEU A 301 4.93 -11.40 -5.11
N ALA A 302 4.03 -10.84 -4.32
CA ALA A 302 3.64 -9.43 -4.37
C ALA A 302 4.64 -8.56 -3.59
N SER A 303 4.68 -7.27 -3.89
CA SER A 303 5.54 -6.29 -3.21
C SER A 303 4.75 -5.05 -2.80
N GLY A 304 4.92 -4.60 -1.56
CA GLY A 304 4.25 -3.40 -1.02
C GLY A 304 2.75 -3.62 -0.73
N ASN A 305 2.05 -2.51 -0.55
CA ASN A 305 0.59 -2.48 -0.45
C ASN A 305 -0.05 -2.77 -1.82
N PRO A 306 -1.34 -3.18 -1.86
CA PRO A 306 -2.11 -3.12 -3.09
C PRO A 306 -2.10 -1.70 -3.67
N LEU A 307 -2.13 -1.60 -4.99
CA LEU A 307 -2.16 -0.34 -5.74
C LEU A 307 -3.58 0.25 -5.73
N GLY A 308 -3.67 1.58 -5.83
CA GLY A 308 -4.93 2.28 -6.00
C GLY A 308 -5.74 2.44 -4.71
N ASP A 309 -7.04 2.57 -4.86
CA ASP A 309 -7.98 2.94 -3.81
C ASP A 309 -8.08 1.86 -2.70
N PRO A 310 -7.77 2.19 -1.43
CA PRO A 310 -7.90 1.28 -0.29
C PRO A 310 -9.27 0.62 -0.14
N GLU A 311 -10.35 1.27 -0.56
CA GLU A 311 -11.70 0.69 -0.49
C GLU A 311 -11.87 -0.51 -1.44
N HIS A 312 -11.09 -0.55 -2.51
CA HIS A 312 -11.15 -1.59 -3.55
C HIS A 312 -10.04 -2.65 -3.41
N TRP A 313 -9.14 -2.51 -2.42
CA TRP A 313 -8.08 -3.48 -2.13
C TRP A 313 -8.60 -4.91 -1.89
N PRO A 314 -9.71 -5.15 -1.16
CA PRO A 314 -10.20 -6.52 -0.95
C PRO A 314 -10.49 -7.25 -2.27
N GLY A 315 -11.14 -6.58 -3.22
CA GLY A 315 -11.45 -7.16 -4.53
C GLY A 315 -10.21 -7.51 -5.34
N ALA A 316 -9.19 -6.64 -5.33
CA ALA A 316 -7.91 -6.92 -5.99
C ALA A 316 -7.15 -8.08 -5.34
N ILE A 317 -7.18 -8.17 -4.01
CA ILE A 317 -6.54 -9.27 -3.26
C ILE A 317 -7.23 -10.60 -3.58
N ASP A 318 -8.57 -10.63 -3.61
CA ASP A 318 -9.31 -11.86 -3.94
C ASP A 318 -9.07 -12.30 -5.39
N ALA A 319 -9.08 -11.37 -6.35
CA ALA A 319 -8.72 -11.68 -7.74
C ALA A 319 -7.30 -12.25 -7.87
N TRP A 320 -6.33 -11.68 -7.14
CA TRP A 320 -4.95 -12.19 -7.09
C TRP A 320 -4.84 -13.58 -6.46
N ARG A 321 -5.61 -13.83 -5.38
CA ARG A 321 -5.68 -15.15 -4.74
C ARG A 321 -6.22 -16.20 -5.70
N ASP A 322 -7.28 -15.87 -6.43
CA ASP A 322 -7.87 -16.77 -7.42
C ASP A 322 -6.92 -17.05 -8.58
N ASP A 323 -6.19 -16.03 -9.08
CA ASP A 323 -5.15 -16.22 -10.09
C ASP A 323 -4.03 -17.16 -9.61
N ALA A 324 -3.54 -16.97 -8.37
CA ALA A 324 -2.52 -17.85 -7.81
C ALA A 324 -3.02 -19.29 -7.63
N ARG A 325 -4.26 -19.47 -7.18
CA ARG A 325 -4.91 -20.79 -7.01
C ARG A 325 -5.11 -21.49 -8.34
N ALA A 326 -5.53 -20.77 -9.38
CA ALA A 326 -5.69 -21.31 -10.73
C ALA A 326 -4.38 -21.86 -11.32
N HIS A 327 -3.24 -21.29 -10.90
CA HIS A 327 -1.91 -21.70 -11.36
C HIS A 327 -1.13 -22.58 -10.37
N GLY A 328 -1.68 -22.82 -9.17
CA GLY A 328 -1.03 -23.61 -8.12
C GLY A 328 0.25 -22.94 -7.60
N TRP A 329 0.18 -21.62 -7.38
CA TRP A 329 1.23 -20.82 -6.77
C TRP A 329 0.93 -20.56 -5.29
N SER A 330 1.97 -20.61 -4.45
CA SER A 330 1.88 -20.10 -3.08
C SER A 330 1.82 -18.58 -3.10
N LEU A 331 1.05 -17.99 -2.20
CA LEU A 331 0.93 -16.53 -2.07
C LEU A 331 1.92 -15.99 -1.04
N ALA A 332 2.62 -14.93 -1.41
CA ALA A 332 3.40 -14.14 -0.47
C ALA A 332 3.45 -12.67 -0.85
N VAL A 333 3.57 -11.81 0.14
CA VAL A 333 3.76 -10.37 -0.03
C VAL A 333 5.02 -9.96 0.71
N MET A 334 5.89 -9.20 0.05
CA MET A 334 7.10 -8.63 0.63
C MET A 334 6.92 -7.14 0.91
N ALA A 335 7.40 -6.71 2.08
CA ALA A 335 7.49 -5.30 2.48
C ALA A 335 6.16 -4.52 2.42
N ALA A 336 5.04 -5.17 2.73
CA ALA A 336 3.75 -4.50 2.87
C ALA A 336 3.83 -3.47 4.02
N GLY A 337 3.26 -2.29 3.82
CA GLY A 337 3.07 -1.31 4.90
C GLY A 337 1.96 -1.77 5.85
N ALA A 338 1.78 -1.07 6.97
CA ALA A 338 0.79 -1.47 7.98
C ALA A 338 -0.67 -1.50 7.48
N ALA A 339 -1.02 -0.61 6.53
CA ALA A 339 -2.35 -0.61 5.90
C ALA A 339 -2.55 -1.83 4.99
N GLY A 340 -1.62 -2.09 4.06
CA GLY A 340 -1.69 -3.25 3.17
C GLY A 340 -1.61 -4.57 3.94
N ALA A 341 -0.74 -4.66 4.96
CA ALA A 341 -0.63 -5.85 5.81
C ALA A 341 -1.95 -6.21 6.50
N ARG A 342 -2.73 -5.20 6.93
CA ARG A 342 -4.09 -5.41 7.45
C ARG A 342 -5.04 -5.93 6.39
N ALA A 343 -5.06 -5.32 5.20
CA ALA A 343 -5.91 -5.78 4.10
C ALA A 343 -5.58 -7.22 3.67
N TYR A 344 -4.30 -7.58 3.57
CA TYR A 344 -3.88 -8.95 3.30
C TYR A 344 -4.27 -9.90 4.45
N ALA A 345 -4.16 -9.46 5.70
CA ALA A 345 -4.57 -10.27 6.85
C ALA A 345 -6.08 -10.49 6.90
N ASP A 346 -6.89 -9.48 6.56
CA ASP A 346 -8.34 -9.59 6.46
C ASP A 346 -8.75 -10.56 5.33
N ALA A 347 -7.97 -10.63 4.25
CA ALA A 347 -8.13 -11.64 3.20
C ALA A 347 -7.61 -13.05 3.58
N GLY A 348 -7.15 -13.26 4.82
CA GLY A 348 -6.77 -14.57 5.36
C GLY A 348 -5.28 -14.90 5.30
N LEU A 349 -4.41 -13.96 4.91
CA LEU A 349 -2.96 -14.15 5.03
C LEU A 349 -2.51 -13.90 6.49
N THR A 350 -1.38 -14.49 6.86
CA THR A 350 -0.70 -14.18 8.12
C THR A 350 0.38 -13.13 7.86
N ALA A 351 0.35 -12.02 8.59
CA ALA A 351 1.33 -10.95 8.48
C ALA A 351 2.35 -11.00 9.63
N TYR A 352 3.63 -10.96 9.30
CA TYR A 352 4.75 -10.88 10.23
C TYR A 352 5.60 -9.65 9.92
N GLN A 353 5.92 -8.86 10.94
CA GLN A 353 6.85 -7.74 10.78
C GLN A 353 8.25 -8.27 10.47
N ILE A 354 8.85 -7.77 9.39
CA ILE A 354 10.20 -8.16 8.95
C ILE A 354 11.25 -7.08 9.23
N GLY A 355 10.83 -5.85 9.50
CA GLY A 355 11.72 -4.73 9.81
C GLY A 355 10.99 -3.40 9.69
N ASP A 356 11.77 -2.33 9.58
CA ASP A 356 11.24 -0.96 9.51
C ASP A 356 11.90 -0.18 8.38
N GLU A 357 11.11 0.69 7.74
CA GLU A 357 11.59 1.66 6.77
C GLU A 357 11.90 2.99 7.45
N ALA A 358 13.02 3.60 7.07
CA ALA A 358 13.44 4.90 7.59
C ALA A 358 12.86 6.03 6.73
N ILE A 359 11.93 6.81 7.30
CA ILE A 359 11.30 7.95 6.62
C ILE A 359 11.73 9.25 7.28
N LEU A 360 12.32 10.14 6.49
CA LEU A 360 12.64 11.50 6.89
C LEU A 360 11.48 12.43 6.56
N ASP A 361 11.14 13.29 7.51
CA ASP A 361 10.31 14.45 7.25
C ASP A 361 11.21 15.60 6.78
N LEU A 362 11.08 15.99 5.53
CA LEU A 362 11.91 17.04 4.93
C LEU A 362 11.41 18.45 5.28
N THR A 363 10.21 18.59 5.85
CA THR A 363 9.68 19.90 6.24
C THR A 363 10.36 20.45 7.49
N ASP A 364 10.69 19.56 8.43
CA ASP A 364 11.34 19.91 9.69
C ASP A 364 12.86 19.64 9.67
N PHE A 365 13.37 18.89 8.68
CA PHE A 365 14.78 18.51 8.64
C PHE A 365 15.72 19.71 8.55
N SER A 366 16.53 19.93 9.59
CA SER A 366 17.56 20.97 9.58
C SER A 366 18.89 20.46 10.10
N LEU A 367 19.95 20.65 9.29
CA LEU A 367 21.32 20.38 9.73
C LEU A 367 21.73 21.20 10.96
N ALA A 368 21.00 22.25 11.32
CA ALA A 368 21.27 23.03 12.54
C ALA A 368 20.96 22.27 13.83
N GLU A 369 20.15 21.21 13.76
CA GLU A 369 19.72 20.46 14.94
C GLU A 369 20.90 19.87 15.72
N PRO A 370 20.87 19.93 17.07
CA PRO A 370 21.93 19.37 17.90
C PRO A 370 22.17 17.88 17.66
N ALA A 371 21.09 17.12 17.45
CA ALA A 371 21.17 15.68 17.26
C ALA A 371 21.81 15.27 15.92
N LEU A 372 21.73 16.12 14.89
CA LEU A 372 22.36 15.91 13.59
C LEU A 372 23.82 16.39 13.53
N LYS A 373 24.45 16.68 14.68
CA LYS A 373 25.87 17.08 14.77
C LYS A 373 26.84 16.18 13.98
N PRO A 374 26.74 14.82 14.04
CA PRO A 374 27.64 13.96 13.27
C PRO A 374 27.46 14.12 11.75
N VAL A 375 26.21 14.24 11.28
CA VAL A 375 25.87 14.45 9.86
C VAL A 375 26.38 15.82 9.40
N ARG A 376 26.08 16.88 10.16
CA ARG A 376 26.56 18.24 9.90
C ARG A 376 28.08 18.31 9.79
N GLN A 377 28.81 17.67 10.70
CA GLN A 377 30.28 17.63 10.66
C GLN A 377 30.81 16.90 9.42
N ALA A 378 30.15 15.83 8.99
CA ALA A 378 30.53 15.11 7.78
C ALA A 378 30.33 15.96 6.51
N VAL A 379 29.17 16.60 6.38
CA VAL A 379 28.83 17.48 5.25
C VAL A 379 29.77 18.69 5.19
N GLN A 380 29.97 19.39 6.31
CA GLN A 380 30.85 20.56 6.36
C GLN A 380 32.31 20.22 6.08
N ARG A 381 32.77 19.02 6.41
CA ARG A 381 34.13 18.56 6.07
C ARG A 381 34.28 18.35 4.56
N LEU A 382 33.28 17.74 3.91
CA LEU A 382 33.32 17.55 2.46
C LEU A 382 33.22 18.87 1.69
N ARG A 383 32.29 19.75 2.07
CA ARG A 383 32.16 21.09 1.47
C ARG A 383 33.47 21.90 1.58
N ARG A 384 34.18 21.82 2.72
CA ARG A 384 35.50 22.45 2.90
C ARG A 384 36.60 21.89 2.01
N ARG A 385 36.46 20.65 1.54
CA ARG A 385 37.38 19.99 0.59
C ARG A 385 36.99 20.21 -0.87
N GLY A 386 35.99 21.06 -1.13
CA GLY A 386 35.55 21.41 -2.48
C GLY A 386 34.58 20.41 -3.11
N TYR A 387 33.96 19.53 -2.32
CA TYR A 387 32.87 18.69 -2.84
C TYR A 387 31.61 19.53 -3.04
N ASP A 388 30.95 19.31 -4.18
CA ASP A 388 29.67 19.90 -4.51
C ASP A 388 28.62 18.80 -4.78
N ALA A 389 27.35 19.13 -4.60
CA ALA A 389 26.26 18.21 -4.88
C ALA A 389 25.10 18.91 -5.57
N GLN A 390 24.63 18.30 -6.66
CA GLN A 390 23.56 18.84 -7.50
C GLN A 390 22.36 17.91 -7.53
N VAL A 391 21.18 18.48 -7.76
CA VAL A 391 19.92 17.78 -7.90
C VAL A 391 19.38 18.04 -9.30
N ARG A 392 19.04 16.99 -10.03
CA ARG A 392 18.47 17.02 -11.38
C ARG A 392 17.30 16.05 -11.47
N THR A 393 16.33 16.29 -12.33
CA THR A 393 15.33 15.28 -12.69
C THR A 393 15.84 14.44 -13.85
N HIS A 394 15.43 13.18 -13.96
CA HIS A 394 15.84 12.30 -15.06
C HIS A 394 15.49 12.89 -16.43
N GLY A 395 14.40 13.65 -16.54
CA GLY A 395 14.03 14.35 -17.78
C GLY A 395 14.99 15.47 -18.22
N MET A 396 15.93 15.89 -17.38
CA MET A 396 16.98 16.87 -17.73
C MET A 396 18.28 16.21 -18.21
N LEU A 397 18.36 14.88 -18.17
CA LEU A 397 19.55 14.11 -18.51
C LEU A 397 19.45 13.60 -19.94
N ASP A 398 20.59 13.58 -20.64
CA ASP A 398 20.69 12.94 -21.94
C ASP A 398 21.13 11.47 -21.82
N PRO A 399 21.08 10.68 -22.91
CA PRO A 399 21.54 9.29 -22.87
C PRO A 399 23.02 9.13 -22.48
N ASP A 400 23.87 10.13 -22.76
CA ASP A 400 25.30 10.10 -22.45
C ASP A 400 25.54 10.26 -20.94
N ASP A 401 24.77 11.12 -20.27
CA ASP A 401 24.70 11.24 -18.81
C ASP A 401 24.38 9.90 -18.15
N PHE A 402 23.33 9.23 -18.62
CA PHE A 402 22.97 7.89 -18.12
C PHE A 402 24.06 6.85 -18.41
N GLY A 403 24.73 6.93 -19.56
CA GLY A 403 25.89 6.10 -19.89
C GLY A 403 27.04 6.28 -18.89
N ARG A 404 27.37 7.52 -18.52
CA ARG A 404 28.39 7.84 -17.50
C ARG A 404 28.02 7.32 -16.11
N LEU A 405 26.76 7.48 -15.71
CA LEU A 405 26.22 6.98 -14.44
C LEU A 405 26.28 5.44 -14.38
N ALA A 406 25.84 4.76 -15.43
CA ALA A 406 25.86 3.30 -15.52
C ALA A 406 27.29 2.74 -15.50
N ALA A 407 28.23 3.39 -16.20
CA ALA A 407 29.64 3.02 -16.18
C ALA A 407 30.26 3.18 -14.78
N SER A 408 29.96 4.29 -14.10
CA SER A 408 30.41 4.56 -12.72
C SER A 408 29.81 3.56 -11.73
N ALA A 409 28.50 3.30 -11.83
CA ALA A 409 27.80 2.32 -11.00
C ALA A 409 28.34 0.89 -11.19
N THR A 410 28.79 0.54 -12.41
CA THR A 410 29.42 -0.75 -12.70
C THR A 410 30.82 -0.84 -12.12
N ARG A 411 31.61 0.23 -12.23
CA ARG A 411 32.96 0.31 -11.64
C ARG A 411 32.94 0.22 -10.12
N TRP A 412 32.01 0.91 -9.46
CA TRP A 412 31.89 0.91 -7.99
C TRP A 412 31.22 -0.35 -7.43
N ARG A 413 30.71 -1.24 -8.29
CA ARG A 413 30.03 -2.49 -7.90
C ARG A 413 31.00 -3.55 -7.33
N GLY A 414 32.26 -3.54 -7.77
CA GLY A 414 33.26 -4.58 -7.46
C GLY A 414 32.86 -5.99 -7.97
N ASP A 415 33.49 -7.05 -7.45
CA ASP A 415 33.25 -8.47 -7.79
C ASP A 415 31.92 -9.04 -7.21
N GLY A 416 31.10 -8.18 -6.60
CA GLY A 416 30.00 -8.56 -5.70
C GLY A 416 28.61 -8.70 -6.35
N GLY A 417 28.44 -9.60 -7.32
CA GLY A 417 27.15 -10.21 -7.70
C GLY A 417 26.10 -9.35 -8.45
N ASP A 418 25.02 -10.02 -8.89
CA ASP A 418 23.90 -9.47 -9.67
C ASP A 418 23.20 -8.28 -8.99
N GLU A 419 22.48 -7.46 -9.77
CA GLU A 419 21.69 -6.35 -9.24
C GLU A 419 20.66 -6.83 -8.21
N ARG A 420 20.73 -6.25 -7.01
CA ARG A 420 19.82 -6.54 -5.91
C ARG A 420 18.57 -5.69 -6.03
N GLY A 421 17.41 -6.32 -5.83
CA GLY A 421 16.15 -5.64 -5.61
C GLY A 421 14.98 -6.19 -6.44
N PHE A 422 13.85 -6.37 -5.75
CA PHE A 422 12.53 -6.68 -6.32
C PHE A 422 11.47 -5.71 -5.78
N SER A 423 11.47 -5.48 -4.46
CA SER A 423 10.48 -4.61 -3.81
C SER A 423 10.90 -3.13 -3.76
N MET A 424 12.20 -2.84 -3.87
CA MET A 424 12.80 -1.52 -3.54
C MET A 424 13.89 -1.06 -4.52
N ALA A 425 13.95 -1.65 -5.70
CA ALA A 425 14.80 -1.14 -6.79
C ALA A 425 13.99 -1.25 -8.07
N LEU A 426 14.08 -0.29 -8.98
CA LEU A 426 13.49 -0.34 -10.31
C LEU A 426 14.28 -1.27 -11.23
N GLY A 427 15.59 -1.42 -10.98
CA GLY A 427 16.48 -2.23 -11.83
C GLY A 427 16.66 -1.64 -13.24
N ARG A 428 16.38 -0.35 -13.42
CA ARG A 428 16.61 0.41 -14.66
C ARG A 428 16.97 1.85 -14.33
N LEU A 429 17.74 2.48 -15.21
CA LEU A 429 18.10 3.90 -15.14
C LEU A 429 17.97 4.49 -16.56
N GLY A 430 17.40 5.70 -16.67
CA GLY A 430 17.23 6.39 -17.95
C GLY A 430 16.06 5.89 -18.81
N ASP A 431 15.01 5.31 -18.20
CA ASP A 431 13.78 5.00 -18.94
C ASP A 431 13.02 6.30 -19.27
N PRO A 432 12.55 6.50 -20.52
CA PRO A 432 11.81 7.72 -20.89
C PRO A 432 10.56 7.98 -20.05
N LEU A 433 9.94 6.95 -19.46
CA LEU A 433 8.76 7.09 -18.61
C LEU A 433 9.08 7.50 -17.17
N ASP A 434 10.36 7.53 -16.79
CA ASP A 434 10.82 7.84 -15.43
C ASP A 434 11.40 9.27 -15.33
N ALA A 435 10.97 10.19 -16.20
CA ALA A 435 11.44 11.57 -16.27
C ALA A 435 11.30 12.37 -14.96
N GLU A 436 10.30 12.01 -14.14
CA GLU A 436 10.01 12.62 -12.82
C GLU A 436 10.92 12.10 -11.70
N CYS A 437 11.68 11.03 -11.93
CA CYS A 437 12.64 10.53 -10.95
C CYS A 437 13.71 11.60 -10.68
N VAL A 438 14.14 11.69 -9.42
CA VAL A 438 15.12 12.67 -8.97
C VAL A 438 16.48 12.01 -8.86
N LEU A 439 17.50 12.61 -9.45
CA LEU A 439 18.89 12.22 -9.35
C LEU A 439 19.65 13.27 -8.52
N VAL A 440 20.43 12.79 -7.56
CA VAL A 440 21.33 13.64 -6.77
C VAL A 440 22.74 13.12 -6.92
N GLU A 441 23.66 13.98 -7.32
CA GLU A 441 25.03 13.62 -7.65
C GLU A 441 26.00 14.43 -6.81
N ALA A 442 27.10 13.82 -6.40
CA ALA A 442 28.18 14.48 -5.68
C ALA A 442 29.46 14.43 -6.52
N PHE A 443 30.10 15.59 -6.68
CA PHE A 443 31.34 15.78 -7.40
C PHE A 443 32.43 16.24 -6.44
N ASP A 444 33.67 15.84 -6.68
CA ASP A 444 34.82 16.40 -5.96
C ASP A 444 35.28 17.73 -6.59
N SER A 445 36.34 18.31 -6.02
CA SER A 445 36.91 19.58 -6.47
C SER A 445 37.43 19.57 -7.91
N GLU A 446 37.68 18.39 -8.47
CA GLU A 446 38.14 18.19 -9.86
C GLU A 446 36.96 18.00 -10.83
N GLY A 447 35.72 18.00 -10.33
CA GLY A 447 34.52 17.74 -11.12
C GLY A 447 34.30 16.25 -11.41
N THR A 448 34.97 15.35 -10.70
CA THR A 448 34.78 13.90 -10.86
C THR A 448 33.59 13.44 -10.03
N LEU A 449 32.68 12.68 -10.66
CA LEU A 449 31.54 12.08 -9.95
C LEU A 449 32.03 11.08 -8.88
N ARG A 450 31.62 11.27 -7.62
CA ARG A 450 32.03 10.44 -6.47
C ARG A 450 30.88 9.67 -5.81
N GLY A 451 29.64 9.96 -6.18
CA GLY A 451 28.48 9.20 -5.74
C GLY A 451 27.18 9.82 -6.24
N PHE A 452 26.12 9.01 -6.25
CA PHE A 452 24.79 9.48 -6.61
C PHE A 452 23.68 8.67 -5.93
N LEU A 453 22.51 9.31 -5.79
CA LEU A 453 21.23 8.71 -5.40
C LEU A 453 20.21 8.91 -6.53
N SER A 454 19.50 7.85 -6.91
CA SER A 454 18.29 7.93 -7.74
C SER A 454 17.08 7.69 -6.85
N LEU A 455 16.07 8.55 -6.97
CA LEU A 455 14.85 8.53 -6.17
C LEU A 455 13.63 8.49 -7.08
N VAL A 456 12.66 7.68 -6.70
CA VAL A 456 11.38 7.56 -7.40
C VAL A 456 10.29 8.37 -6.70
N PRO A 457 9.26 8.83 -7.42
CA PRO A 457 8.10 9.47 -6.83
C PRO A 457 7.39 8.57 -5.81
N TRP A 458 6.99 9.14 -4.68
CA TRP A 458 6.09 8.53 -3.69
C TRP A 458 4.85 9.42 -3.50
N GLY A 459 3.80 9.09 -4.24
CA GLY A 459 2.60 9.94 -4.31
C GLY A 459 2.93 11.35 -4.82
N ARG A 460 2.20 12.36 -4.33
CA ARG A 460 2.35 13.75 -4.79
C ARG A 460 3.45 14.56 -4.10
N GLY A 461 4.01 14.06 -3.00
CA GLY A 461 4.90 14.85 -2.14
C GLY A 461 5.92 14.02 -1.38
N GLY A 462 6.25 12.84 -1.87
CA GLY A 462 7.27 11.96 -1.29
C GLY A 462 8.29 11.54 -2.33
N LEU A 463 9.48 11.16 -1.86
CA LEU A 463 10.52 10.52 -2.64
C LEU A 463 10.91 9.21 -1.97
N SER A 464 11.14 8.15 -2.74
CA SER A 464 11.66 6.88 -2.25
C SER A 464 12.99 6.54 -2.90
N LEU A 465 13.96 6.10 -2.10
CA LEU A 465 15.29 5.75 -2.60
C LEU A 465 15.22 4.48 -3.47
N ASP A 466 15.66 4.59 -4.72
CA ASP A 466 15.73 3.47 -5.66
C ASP A 466 17.16 2.94 -5.76
N LEU A 467 18.10 3.82 -6.12
CA LEU A 467 19.49 3.45 -6.34
C LEU A 467 20.42 4.33 -5.51
N MET A 468 21.33 3.70 -4.78
CA MET A 468 22.40 4.39 -4.05
C MET A 468 23.75 3.84 -4.48
N ARG A 469 24.63 4.71 -4.96
CA ARG A 469 25.98 4.33 -5.38
C ARG A 469 27.01 5.35 -4.88
N ARG A 470 28.10 4.84 -4.33
CA ARG A 470 29.22 5.63 -3.79
C ARG A 470 30.52 5.05 -4.32
N ASP A 471 31.43 5.91 -4.72
CA ASP A 471 32.81 5.51 -5.00
C ASP A 471 33.46 4.97 -3.70
N PRO A 472 34.00 3.73 -3.71
CA PRO A 472 34.72 3.18 -2.57
C PRO A 472 35.94 4.03 -2.18
N THR A 473 36.56 4.73 -3.15
CA THR A 473 37.74 5.57 -2.96
C THR A 473 37.43 6.99 -2.49
N ALA A 474 36.15 7.39 -2.49
CA ALA A 474 35.76 8.74 -2.06
C ALA A 474 35.84 8.91 -0.54
N ASP A 475 35.99 10.17 -0.13
CA ASP A 475 36.01 10.56 1.28
C ASP A 475 34.72 10.15 2.02
N ASN A 476 34.84 9.91 3.33
CA ASN A 476 33.67 9.59 4.14
C ASN A 476 32.73 10.78 4.29
N GLY A 477 31.43 10.55 4.07
CA GLY A 477 30.38 11.56 4.18
C GLY A 477 29.55 11.78 2.90
N ILE A 478 29.85 11.11 1.78
CA ILE A 478 29.19 11.37 0.49
C ILE A 478 27.68 11.15 0.57
N VAL A 479 27.24 10.08 1.24
CA VAL A 479 25.80 9.80 1.38
C VAL A 479 25.13 10.86 2.25
N GLU A 480 25.80 11.31 3.32
CA GLU A 480 25.34 12.42 4.17
C GLU A 480 25.20 13.72 3.38
N LEU A 481 26.16 14.02 2.51
CA LEU A 481 26.11 15.17 1.60
C LEU A 481 24.90 15.05 0.67
N LEU A 482 24.72 13.92 0.00
CA LEU A 482 23.62 13.69 -0.94
C LEU A 482 22.24 13.80 -0.26
N VAL A 483 22.05 13.15 0.90
CA VAL A 483 20.78 13.20 1.65
C VAL A 483 20.49 14.61 2.15
N SER A 484 21.52 15.32 2.64
CA SER A 484 21.34 16.70 3.12
C SER A 484 21.01 17.65 1.97
N THR A 485 21.60 17.47 0.78
CA THR A 485 21.28 18.26 -0.41
C THR A 485 19.83 18.05 -0.85
N ILE A 486 19.29 16.83 -0.73
CA ILE A 486 17.85 16.58 -0.98
C ILE A 486 16.99 17.41 -0.03
N ALA A 487 17.31 17.39 1.27
CA ALA A 487 16.57 18.15 2.26
C ALA A 487 16.66 19.66 2.03
N GLU A 488 17.84 20.19 1.71
CA GLU A 488 18.04 21.61 1.37
C GLU A 488 17.24 22.02 0.12
N GLN A 489 17.05 21.12 -0.85
CA GLN A 489 16.27 21.39 -2.07
C GLN A 489 14.82 20.89 -2.01
N ALA A 490 14.35 20.39 -0.86
CA ALA A 490 13.01 19.81 -0.70
C ALA A 490 11.87 20.77 -1.13
N PRO A 491 11.92 22.10 -0.83
CA PRO A 491 10.89 23.02 -1.31
C PRO A 491 10.83 23.14 -2.84
N ARG A 492 11.99 23.06 -3.53
CA ARG A 492 12.05 23.09 -5.00
C ARG A 492 11.51 21.81 -5.61
N LEU A 493 11.77 20.67 -4.97
CA LEU A 493 11.26 19.36 -5.36
C LEU A 493 9.79 19.12 -4.96
N GLN A 494 9.19 20.02 -4.19
CA GLN A 494 7.88 19.84 -3.56
C GLN A 494 7.77 18.55 -2.72
N ALA A 495 8.91 18.05 -2.23
CA ALA A 495 8.99 16.82 -1.46
C ALA A 495 8.87 17.11 0.04
N ARG A 496 7.94 16.45 0.72
CA ARG A 496 7.75 16.53 2.18
C ARG A 496 8.35 15.35 2.91
N ARG A 497 8.46 14.19 2.25
CA ARG A 497 8.94 12.94 2.86
C ARG A 497 9.99 12.28 1.98
N LEU A 498 10.98 11.66 2.61
CA LEU A 498 12.02 10.89 1.94
C LEU A 498 12.16 9.52 2.60
N SER A 499 11.95 8.44 1.86
CA SER A 499 12.34 7.10 2.31
C SER A 499 13.81 6.81 2.00
N LEU A 500 14.55 6.38 3.02
CA LEU A 500 15.96 5.95 2.95
C LEU A 500 16.12 4.41 2.87
N ASN A 501 15.09 3.71 2.39
CA ASN A 501 15.02 2.25 2.32
C ASN A 501 14.83 1.52 3.66
N PHE A 502 14.51 0.24 3.51
CA PHE A 502 14.14 -0.71 4.56
C PHE A 502 15.34 -1.30 5.31
N ALA A 503 15.27 -1.29 6.64
CA ALA A 503 16.17 -2.00 7.53
C ALA A 503 15.52 -3.30 8.04
N MET A 504 15.95 -4.43 7.48
CA MET A 504 15.46 -5.75 7.88
C MET A 504 15.91 -6.12 9.30
N PHE A 505 15.02 -6.72 10.08
CA PHE A 505 15.24 -7.23 11.43
C PHE A 505 15.74 -6.21 12.47
N ARG A 506 15.49 -4.91 12.24
CA ARG A 506 15.88 -3.84 13.17
C ARG A 506 15.41 -4.08 14.60
N GLU A 507 14.18 -4.54 14.80
CA GLU A 507 13.65 -4.84 16.14
C GLU A 507 14.44 -5.94 16.87
N ALA A 508 14.94 -6.95 16.15
CA ALA A 508 15.78 -8.00 16.73
C ALA A 508 17.18 -7.49 17.12
N PHE A 509 17.72 -6.50 16.38
CA PHE A 509 18.96 -5.81 16.77
C PHE A 509 18.75 -4.88 17.96
N ALA A 510 17.69 -4.06 17.93
CA ALA A 510 17.37 -3.08 18.97
C ALA A 510 17.08 -3.76 20.33
N ARG A 511 16.19 -4.76 20.36
CA ARG A 511 15.88 -5.51 21.59
C ARG A 511 17.07 -6.30 22.13
N GLY A 512 17.99 -6.74 21.27
CA GLY A 512 19.20 -7.44 21.71
C GLY A 512 20.26 -6.53 22.34
N GLU A 513 20.16 -5.21 22.15
CA GLU A 513 21.04 -4.19 22.73
C GLU A 513 20.48 -3.58 24.03
N GLU A 514 19.18 -3.74 24.32
CA GLU A 514 18.53 -3.23 25.53
C GLU A 514 19.01 -3.94 26.82
N LEU A 515 19.27 -3.15 27.86
CA LEU A 515 19.58 -3.62 29.22
C LEU A 515 18.37 -4.37 29.80
N GLY A 516 18.40 -5.71 29.73
CA GLY A 516 17.29 -6.59 30.13
C GLY A 516 16.88 -7.65 29.11
N ALA A 517 17.50 -7.66 27.92
CA ALA A 517 17.18 -8.61 26.85
C ALA A 517 17.25 -10.09 27.31
N GLY A 518 16.19 -10.86 27.10
CA GLY A 518 16.14 -12.29 27.44
C GLY A 518 17.10 -13.17 26.61
N PRO A 519 17.37 -14.42 27.05
CA PRO A 519 18.35 -15.31 26.40
C PRO A 519 18.07 -15.58 24.91
N LEU A 520 16.79 -15.77 24.56
CA LEU A 520 16.34 -15.99 23.17
C LEU A 520 16.59 -14.78 22.27
N ALA A 521 16.40 -13.55 22.78
CA ALA A 521 16.65 -12.32 22.03
C ALA A 521 18.15 -12.13 21.74
N ARG A 522 19.01 -12.49 22.70
CA ARG A 522 20.47 -12.45 22.51
C ARG A 522 20.95 -13.50 21.50
N LEU A 523 20.38 -14.69 21.54
CA LEU A 523 20.72 -15.78 20.61
C LEU A 523 20.25 -15.46 19.18
N ALA A 524 19.06 -14.89 19.02
CA ALA A 524 18.57 -14.38 17.74
C ALA A 524 19.48 -13.27 17.17
N ARG A 525 19.91 -12.31 18.00
CA ARG A 525 20.89 -11.29 17.59
C ARG A 525 22.23 -11.93 17.17
N ALA A 526 22.74 -12.90 17.92
CA ALA A 526 23.99 -13.59 17.57
C ALA A 526 23.88 -14.35 16.23
N ALA A 527 22.77 -15.04 15.98
CA ALA A 527 22.50 -15.69 14.70
C ALA A 527 22.41 -14.69 13.54
N LEU A 528 21.74 -13.55 13.75
CA LEU A 528 21.66 -12.46 12.77
C LEU A 528 23.01 -11.79 12.51
N LEU A 529 23.87 -11.65 13.52
CA LEU A 529 25.24 -11.13 13.37
C LEU A 529 26.15 -12.10 12.59
N LEU A 530 25.94 -13.41 12.75
CA LEU A 530 26.64 -14.40 11.94
C LEU A 530 26.21 -14.31 10.47
N ALA A 531 24.91 -14.14 10.21
CA ALA A 531 24.34 -13.95 8.88
C ALA A 531 24.67 -12.56 8.27
N SER A 532 24.87 -11.53 9.09
CA SER A 532 25.21 -10.17 8.61
C SER A 532 26.63 -10.07 8.03
N ARG A 533 27.53 -11.01 8.36
CA ARG A 533 28.86 -11.13 7.71
C ARG A 533 28.75 -11.30 6.19
N THR A 534 27.67 -11.91 5.71
CA THR A 534 27.38 -12.07 4.27
C THR A 534 26.37 -11.06 3.73
N TRP A 535 25.51 -10.47 4.59
CA TRP A 535 24.31 -9.71 4.16
C TRP A 535 24.21 -8.24 4.63
N GLN A 536 25.22 -7.67 5.33
CA GLN A 536 25.34 -6.23 5.66
C GLN A 536 24.09 -5.54 6.27
N LEU A 537 23.34 -6.23 7.14
CA LEU A 537 22.07 -5.70 7.71
C LEU A 537 22.27 -4.60 8.78
N GLU A 538 23.34 -4.69 9.57
CA GLU A 538 23.60 -3.77 10.70
C GLU A 538 24.12 -2.39 10.25
N SER A 539 24.94 -2.36 9.19
CA SER A 539 25.48 -1.11 8.63
C SER A 539 24.38 -0.22 8.04
N LEU A 540 23.36 -0.82 7.42
CA LEU A 540 22.22 -0.12 6.84
C LEU A 540 21.38 0.56 7.93
N TYR A 541 21.07 -0.16 9.02
CA TYR A 541 20.36 0.41 10.17
C TYR A 541 21.11 1.62 10.76
N ARG A 542 22.40 1.46 11.08
CA ARG A 542 23.21 2.54 11.67
C ARG A 542 23.37 3.73 10.72
N SER A 543 23.50 3.47 9.42
CA SER A 543 23.58 4.52 8.41
C SER A 543 22.30 5.35 8.33
N ASN A 544 21.12 4.75 8.54
CA ASN A 544 19.86 5.49 8.48
C ASN A 544 19.51 6.16 9.82
N ALA A 545 19.84 5.51 10.95
CA ALA A 545 19.53 6.02 12.29
C ALA A 545 20.15 7.40 12.60
N LYS A 546 21.28 7.75 11.97
CA LYS A 546 21.96 9.04 12.15
C LYS A 546 21.16 10.26 11.68
N TYR A 547 20.13 10.05 10.87
CA TYR A 547 19.24 11.11 10.35
C TYR A 547 17.96 11.28 11.18
N GLN A 548 17.82 10.55 12.29
CA GLN A 548 16.62 10.55 13.13
C GLN A 548 15.30 10.31 12.38
N PRO A 549 15.20 9.24 11.56
CA PRO A 549 14.00 8.97 10.80
C PRO A 549 12.83 8.56 11.69
N THR A 550 11.62 8.79 11.19
CA THR A 550 10.43 8.07 11.65
C THR A 550 10.47 6.66 11.07
N TRP A 551 10.40 5.66 11.93
CA TRP A 551 10.42 4.25 11.54
C TRP A 551 9.01 3.75 11.25
N GLN A 552 8.77 3.27 10.03
CA GLN A 552 7.49 2.65 9.65
C GLN A 552 7.65 1.14 9.48
N PRO A 553 6.80 0.32 10.13
CA PRO A 553 6.95 -1.13 10.08
C PRO A 553 6.57 -1.69 8.69
N ARG A 554 7.35 -2.68 8.25
CA ARG A 554 7.09 -3.44 7.02
C ARG A 554 6.90 -4.91 7.32
N PHE A 555 5.97 -5.53 6.61
CA PHE A 555 5.47 -6.87 6.87
C PHE A 555 5.71 -7.81 5.69
N ILE A 556 6.00 -9.07 6.01
CA ILE A 556 5.83 -10.19 5.09
C ILE A 556 4.46 -10.82 5.34
N CYS A 557 3.70 -11.06 4.28
CA CYS A 557 2.41 -11.74 4.38
C CYS A 557 2.50 -13.07 3.63
N PHE A 558 1.90 -14.13 4.18
CA PHE A 558 1.85 -15.44 3.53
C PHE A 558 0.57 -16.18 3.94
N GLU A 559 0.07 -17.07 3.09
CA GLU A 559 -1.19 -17.77 3.36
C GLU A 559 -1.03 -18.80 4.49
N TYR A 560 0.06 -19.60 4.45
CA TYR A 560 0.30 -20.68 5.42
C TYR A 560 1.72 -20.64 5.97
N ALA A 561 1.88 -20.89 7.28
CA ALA A 561 3.19 -20.94 7.93
C ALA A 561 4.12 -22.01 7.36
N SER A 562 3.54 -23.08 6.84
CA SER A 562 4.28 -24.15 6.18
C SER A 562 4.96 -23.66 4.89
N ASP A 563 4.48 -22.59 4.24
CA ASP A 563 5.05 -22.06 2.98
C ASP A 563 6.30 -21.20 3.22
N LEU A 564 6.57 -20.83 4.49
CA LEU A 564 7.64 -19.90 4.88
C LEU A 564 9.02 -20.26 4.31
N PRO A 565 9.50 -21.53 4.29
CA PRO A 565 10.78 -21.87 3.70
C PRO A 565 10.84 -21.56 2.19
N ARG A 566 9.76 -21.85 1.47
CA ARG A 566 9.67 -21.60 0.02
C ARG A 566 9.56 -20.11 -0.27
N VAL A 567 8.75 -19.40 0.51
CA VAL A 567 8.61 -17.94 0.45
C VAL A 567 9.95 -17.26 0.74
N GLY A 568 10.69 -17.72 1.76
CA GLY A 568 12.03 -17.20 2.07
C GLY A 568 13.03 -17.38 0.93
N LEU A 569 13.06 -18.57 0.29
CA LEU A 569 13.91 -18.81 -0.89
C LEU A 569 13.48 -17.97 -2.10
N ALA A 570 12.17 -17.81 -2.31
CA ALA A 570 11.63 -16.99 -3.40
C ALA A 570 11.94 -15.51 -3.19
N ALA A 571 11.72 -14.99 -1.99
CA ALA A 571 12.03 -13.61 -1.61
C ALA A 571 13.53 -13.33 -1.70
N GLY A 572 14.38 -14.21 -1.15
CA GLY A 572 15.83 -14.07 -1.26
C GLY A 572 16.33 -14.13 -2.71
N SER A 573 15.72 -14.97 -3.55
CA SER A 573 16.04 -15.03 -4.99
C SER A 573 15.50 -13.83 -5.78
N ALA A 574 14.38 -13.22 -5.36
CA ALA A 574 13.80 -12.06 -6.02
C ALA A 574 14.56 -10.78 -5.68
N GLU A 575 14.91 -10.59 -4.41
CA GLU A 575 15.70 -9.44 -3.94
C GLU A 575 17.19 -9.52 -4.33
N GLY A 576 17.65 -10.64 -4.91
CA GLY A 576 19.04 -10.83 -5.33
C GLY A 576 20.01 -11.22 -4.19
N PHE A 577 19.49 -11.64 -3.03
CA PHE A 577 20.30 -12.16 -1.90
C PHE A 577 20.77 -13.60 -2.11
N LEU A 578 20.06 -14.38 -2.94
CA LEU A 578 20.39 -15.76 -3.27
C LEU A 578 20.69 -15.88 -4.77
N THR A 579 21.98 -15.98 -5.12
CA THR A 579 22.41 -16.30 -6.48
C THR A 579 22.16 -17.78 -6.75
N ARG A 580 21.47 -18.10 -7.84
CA ARG A 580 21.34 -19.51 -8.27
C ARG A 580 22.67 -19.94 -8.86
N PRO A 581 23.31 -21.03 -8.38
CA PRO A 581 24.47 -21.58 -9.06
C PRO A 581 24.04 -22.03 -10.47
N SER A 582 24.45 -21.29 -11.51
CA SER A 582 24.21 -21.67 -12.89
C SER A 582 25.46 -22.37 -13.44
N VAL A 583 25.33 -23.63 -13.86
CA VAL A 583 26.43 -24.42 -14.46
C VAL A 583 26.64 -24.06 -15.94
N ARG A 584 26.24 -22.86 -16.39
CA ARG A 584 26.34 -22.43 -17.80
C ARG A 584 26.77 -20.98 -17.93
N ALA A 585 28.01 -20.72 -17.52
CA ALA A 585 28.66 -19.41 -17.62
C ALA A 585 28.86 -18.88 -19.07
N LEU A 586 28.55 -19.65 -20.12
CA LEU A 586 28.65 -19.21 -21.52
C LEU A 586 27.31 -18.81 -22.18
N VAL A 587 26.16 -19.06 -21.55
CA VAL A 587 24.83 -18.76 -22.14
C VAL A 587 24.23 -17.43 -21.63
N ASP A 588 24.82 -16.83 -20.59
CA ASP A 588 24.27 -15.66 -19.90
C ASP A 588 24.44 -14.32 -20.63
N ARG A 589 25.27 -14.21 -21.68
CA ARG A 589 25.41 -12.94 -22.45
C ARG A 589 24.17 -12.59 -23.29
N ARG A 590 23.52 -13.58 -23.93
CA ARG A 590 22.27 -13.35 -24.69
C ARG A 590 21.09 -13.04 -23.76
N ARG A 591 21.08 -13.63 -22.56
CA ARG A 591 20.02 -13.41 -21.56
C ARG A 591 20.04 -12.03 -20.93
N ARG A 592 21.23 -11.48 -20.66
CA ARG A 592 21.35 -10.10 -20.15
C ARG A 592 20.84 -9.08 -21.18
N ALA A 593 21.19 -9.25 -22.46
CA ALA A 593 20.66 -8.41 -23.53
C ALA A 593 19.13 -8.46 -23.65
N ASP A 594 18.51 -9.64 -23.55
CA ASP A 594 17.03 -9.77 -23.54
C ASP A 594 16.38 -9.20 -22.27
N GLN A 595 17.08 -9.23 -21.11
CA GLN A 595 16.59 -8.64 -19.86
C GLN A 595 16.69 -7.12 -19.87
N ASP A 596 17.81 -6.57 -20.35
CA ASP A 596 18.03 -5.13 -20.48
C ASP A 596 16.97 -4.49 -21.41
N ALA A 597 16.62 -5.18 -22.50
CA ALA A 597 15.56 -4.79 -23.43
C ALA A 597 14.13 -4.84 -22.84
N LEU A 598 13.89 -5.65 -21.81
CA LEU A 598 12.61 -5.66 -21.08
C LEU A 598 12.53 -4.54 -20.04
N THR A 599 13.67 -4.06 -19.54
CA THR A 599 13.74 -3.02 -18.51
C THR A 599 13.67 -1.60 -19.05
N GLN A 600 14.25 -1.30 -20.22
CA GLN A 600 14.16 0.03 -20.84
C GLN A 600 13.09 0.08 -21.95
N ALA A 601 12.26 1.11 -21.95
CA ALA A 601 11.24 1.28 -22.98
C ALA A 601 11.86 1.87 -24.23
N ALA A 602 11.52 1.30 -25.39
CA ALA A 602 11.65 2.02 -26.64
C ALA A 602 10.70 3.23 -26.63
N GLU A 603 11.11 4.33 -27.28
CA GLU A 603 10.34 5.58 -27.32
C GLU A 603 8.88 5.40 -27.77
N GLY A 604 8.62 4.48 -28.72
CA GLY A 604 7.27 4.15 -29.16
C GLY A 604 6.40 3.50 -28.09
N TYR A 605 6.98 2.65 -27.23
CA TYR A 605 6.26 2.09 -26.08
C TYR A 605 5.97 3.17 -25.05
N ALA A 606 6.95 4.02 -24.74
CA ALA A 606 6.78 5.14 -23.82
C ALA A 606 5.68 6.11 -24.29
N ALA A 607 5.64 6.43 -25.58
CA ALA A 607 4.58 7.26 -26.17
C ALA A 607 3.19 6.61 -26.00
N THR A 608 3.08 5.30 -26.19
CA THR A 608 1.83 4.55 -26.00
C THR A 608 1.35 4.61 -24.55
N VAL A 609 2.26 4.40 -23.59
CA VAL A 609 1.93 4.48 -22.16
C VAL A 609 1.48 5.90 -21.79
N ARG A 610 2.20 6.94 -22.20
CA ARG A 610 1.84 8.35 -21.93
C ARG A 610 0.46 8.71 -22.48
N ALA A 611 0.12 8.22 -23.67
CA ALA A 611 -1.19 8.47 -24.28
C ALA A 611 -2.36 7.83 -23.50
N LEU A 612 -2.09 6.76 -22.74
CA LEU A 612 -3.09 6.07 -21.92
C LEU A 612 -3.19 6.62 -20.48
N ILE A 613 -2.25 7.45 -20.04
CA ILE A 613 -2.31 8.10 -18.72
C ILE A 613 -3.28 9.28 -18.80
N PRO A 614 -4.38 9.30 -18.02
CA PRO A 614 -5.29 10.42 -17.99
C PRO A 614 -4.60 11.66 -17.41
N PRO A 615 -4.93 12.86 -17.91
CA PRO A 615 -4.36 14.11 -17.40
C PRO A 615 -4.60 14.26 -15.91
N GLU A 616 -3.75 15.03 -15.24
CA GLU A 616 -3.98 15.36 -13.84
C GLU A 616 -5.33 16.09 -13.70
N PRO A 617 -6.20 15.67 -12.78
CA PRO A 617 -7.43 16.41 -12.51
C PRO A 617 -7.08 17.81 -12.02
N ASP A 618 -7.78 18.83 -12.50
CA ASP A 618 -7.58 20.20 -12.04
C ASP A 618 -7.85 20.28 -10.52
N ALA A 619 -6.84 20.68 -9.75
CA ALA A 619 -6.93 20.82 -8.30
C ALA A 619 -8.05 21.78 -7.89
N VAL A 620 -8.32 22.81 -8.70
CA VAL A 620 -9.41 23.76 -8.47
C VAL A 620 -10.76 23.07 -8.66
N GLU A 621 -10.92 22.30 -9.73
CA GLU A 621 -12.13 21.54 -10.03
C GLU A 621 -12.42 20.48 -8.95
N GLN A 622 -11.39 19.76 -8.47
CA GLN A 622 -11.53 18.80 -7.39
C GLN A 622 -11.97 19.44 -6.07
N ILE A 623 -11.37 20.58 -5.69
CA ILE A 623 -11.77 21.33 -4.48
C ILE A 623 -13.21 21.84 -4.59
N LEU A 624 -13.64 22.23 -5.79
CA LEU A 624 -15.01 22.67 -6.05
C LEU A 624 -16.00 21.49 -6.02
N ALA A 625 -15.64 20.33 -6.58
CA ALA A 625 -16.47 19.13 -6.62
C ALA A 625 -16.63 18.46 -5.24
N ALA A 626 -15.59 18.47 -4.41
CA ALA A 626 -15.61 17.89 -3.06
C ALA A 626 -16.49 18.66 -2.06
N ARG A 627 -16.91 19.89 -2.37
CA ARG A 627 -17.81 20.67 -1.52
C ARG A 627 -19.27 20.40 -1.88
N THR A 628 -19.91 19.49 -1.16
CA THR A 628 -21.39 19.44 -1.14
C THR A 628 -21.90 20.72 -0.46
N LEU A 629 -22.35 21.69 -1.27
CA LEU A 629 -22.90 22.95 -0.76
C LEU A 629 -24.22 22.70 -0.02
N PRO A 630 -24.48 23.34 1.14
CA PRO A 630 -25.77 23.28 1.81
C PRO A 630 -26.92 23.72 0.88
N ASP A 631 -28.11 23.14 1.04
CA ASP A 631 -29.24 23.39 0.13
C ASP A 631 -29.63 24.87 0.02
N GLN A 632 -29.53 25.65 1.10
CA GLN A 632 -29.79 27.09 1.06
C GLN A 632 -28.77 27.87 0.21
N GLU A 633 -27.49 27.46 0.21
CA GLU A 633 -26.48 28.09 -0.65
C GLU A 633 -26.70 27.71 -2.12
N ARG A 634 -27.10 26.46 -2.39
CA ARG A 634 -27.45 26.00 -3.74
C ARG A 634 -28.60 26.83 -4.33
N VAL A 635 -29.69 27.01 -3.58
CA VAL A 635 -30.84 27.82 -3.99
C VAL A 635 -30.44 29.28 -4.23
N ARG A 636 -29.63 29.88 -3.35
CA ARG A 636 -29.17 31.28 -3.49
C ARG A 636 -28.25 31.47 -4.69
N ARG A 637 -27.41 30.48 -5.01
CA ARG A 637 -26.56 30.48 -6.22
C ARG A 637 -27.39 30.32 -7.49
N ALA A 638 -28.39 29.44 -7.50
CA ALA A 638 -29.32 29.32 -8.62
C ALA A 638 -30.07 30.65 -8.89
N LYS A 639 -30.50 31.35 -7.82
CA LYS A 639 -31.07 32.70 -7.95
C LYS A 639 -30.08 33.73 -8.50
N LEU A 640 -28.81 33.67 -8.09
CA LEU A 640 -27.76 34.54 -8.65
C LEU A 640 -27.61 34.30 -10.15
N THR A 641 -27.55 33.03 -10.57
CA THR A 641 -27.50 32.66 -12.00
C THR A 641 -28.71 33.23 -12.75
N ALA A 642 -29.93 33.05 -12.24
CA ALA A 642 -31.14 33.58 -12.87
C ALA A 642 -31.13 35.13 -12.96
N LEU A 643 -30.59 35.83 -11.95
CA LEU A 643 -30.42 37.29 -12.01
C LEU A 643 -29.42 37.69 -13.10
N THR A 644 -28.29 36.99 -13.21
CA THR A 644 -27.28 37.24 -14.25
C THR A 644 -27.82 36.96 -15.65
N GLU A 645 -28.56 35.86 -15.84
CA GLU A 645 -29.22 35.51 -17.11
C GLU A 645 -30.28 36.54 -17.52
N ALA A 646 -30.98 37.13 -16.53
CA ALA A 646 -31.91 38.23 -16.76
C ALA A 646 -31.22 39.59 -17.00
N GLY A 647 -29.89 39.64 -17.07
CA GLY A 647 -29.12 40.87 -17.28
C GLY A 647 -29.08 41.81 -16.06
N ILE A 648 -29.45 41.32 -14.88
CA ILE A 648 -29.47 42.10 -13.64
C ILE A 648 -28.12 41.97 -12.94
N GLU A 649 -27.43 43.09 -12.79
CA GLU A 649 -26.16 43.14 -12.06
C GLU A 649 -26.39 42.93 -10.56
N ALA A 650 -25.90 41.81 -10.02
CA ALA A 650 -26.11 41.44 -8.62
C ALA A 650 -25.09 42.06 -7.64
N TYR A 651 -24.04 42.70 -8.17
CA TYR A 651 -22.94 43.31 -7.41
C TYR A 651 -22.48 44.65 -8.05
N PRO A 652 -23.37 45.64 -8.20
CA PRO A 652 -23.03 46.92 -8.82
C PRO A 652 -22.00 47.70 -7.98
N VAL A 653 -21.18 48.50 -8.66
CA VAL A 653 -20.18 49.39 -8.04
C VAL A 653 -20.87 50.65 -7.50
N GLY A 654 -21.62 50.49 -6.40
CA GLY A 654 -22.23 51.59 -5.65
C GLY A 654 -23.72 51.81 -5.91
N TYR A 655 -24.30 52.75 -5.15
CA TYR A 655 -25.69 53.19 -5.25
C TYR A 655 -25.79 54.65 -4.78
N PRO A 656 -26.55 55.53 -5.45
CA PRO A 656 -26.61 56.96 -5.14
C PRO A 656 -27.38 57.21 -3.84
N ARG A 657 -26.71 57.00 -2.69
CA ARG A 657 -27.26 57.17 -1.35
C ARG A 657 -27.29 58.65 -0.95
N THR A 658 -28.45 59.16 -0.54
CA THR A 658 -28.63 60.55 -0.10
C THR A 658 -28.66 60.72 1.41
N ALA A 659 -29.00 59.67 2.17
CA ALA A 659 -29.07 59.72 3.63
C ALA A 659 -28.76 58.36 4.29
N THR A 660 -28.37 58.39 5.56
CA THR A 660 -28.31 57.21 6.42
C THR A 660 -29.69 56.85 6.97
N LEU A 661 -29.91 55.59 7.36
CA LEU A 661 -31.21 55.17 7.93
C LEU A 661 -31.55 55.93 9.22
N ALA A 662 -30.54 56.26 10.03
CA ALA A 662 -30.72 57.07 11.24
C ALA A 662 -31.05 58.54 10.92
N GLU A 663 -30.42 59.13 9.91
CA GLU A 663 -30.73 60.50 9.45
C GLU A 663 -32.17 60.63 8.97
N VAL A 664 -32.65 59.67 8.19
CA VAL A 664 -34.05 59.63 7.74
C VAL A 664 -35.00 59.57 8.95
N ARG A 665 -34.66 58.78 9.96
CA ARG A 665 -35.46 58.65 11.18
C ARG A 665 -35.45 59.91 12.04
N ALA A 666 -34.32 60.62 12.10
CA ALA A 666 -34.18 61.88 12.83
C ALA A 666 -34.97 63.01 12.17
N ARG A 667 -34.87 63.15 10.84
CA ARG A 667 -35.58 64.19 10.06
C ARG A 667 -37.11 64.05 10.12
N ALA A 668 -37.61 62.82 10.13
CA ALA A 668 -39.05 62.54 10.21
C ALA A 668 -39.72 62.89 11.56
N GLY A 669 -38.96 63.41 12.53
CA GLY A 669 -39.46 63.95 13.79
C GLY A 669 -39.94 65.40 13.72
N GLU A 670 -39.55 66.16 12.68
CA GLU A 670 -39.80 67.60 12.59
C GLU A 670 -40.72 67.96 11.40
N VAL A 671 -40.54 67.37 10.21
CA VAL A 671 -41.43 67.47 9.03
C VAL A 671 -41.24 66.20 8.18
N LEU A 672 -42.32 65.66 7.59
CA LEU A 672 -42.19 64.66 6.52
C LEU A 672 -41.99 65.42 5.19
N ASP A 673 -40.76 65.46 4.69
CA ASP A 673 -40.50 65.97 3.34
C ASP A 673 -41.07 65.02 2.29
N ASP A 674 -41.73 65.57 1.26
CA ASP A 674 -42.18 64.83 0.07
C ASP A 674 -41.00 64.47 -0.86
N GLU A 675 -39.78 64.95 -0.55
CA GLU A 675 -38.59 64.63 -1.32
C GLU A 675 -38.19 63.14 -1.15
N PRO A 676 -37.95 62.42 -2.26
CA PRO A 676 -37.56 61.03 -2.20
C PRO A 676 -36.15 60.88 -1.62
N VAL A 677 -36.00 59.98 -0.65
CA VAL A 677 -34.70 59.62 -0.08
C VAL A 677 -34.19 58.33 -0.72
N SER A 678 -32.88 58.27 -0.97
CA SER A 678 -32.19 57.08 -1.47
C SER A 678 -31.32 56.50 -0.37
N VAL A 679 -31.64 55.29 0.07
CA VAL A 679 -30.94 54.61 1.17
C VAL A 679 -30.42 53.24 0.73
N THR A 680 -29.40 52.74 1.42
CA THR A 680 -28.92 51.36 1.24
C THR A 680 -28.96 50.61 2.57
N GLY A 681 -29.18 49.30 2.51
CA GLY A 681 -29.14 48.48 3.72
C GLY A 681 -29.26 46.98 3.47
N ARG A 682 -28.92 46.21 4.49
CA ARG A 682 -29.06 44.76 4.52
C ARG A 682 -30.47 44.36 4.94
N VAL A 683 -31.10 43.45 4.21
CA VAL A 683 -32.41 42.88 4.54
C VAL A 683 -32.30 41.99 5.78
N LEU A 684 -32.92 42.40 6.88
CA LEU A 684 -32.96 41.62 8.14
C LEU A 684 -34.27 40.92 8.39
N ARG A 685 -35.36 41.45 7.85
CA ARG A 685 -36.70 40.84 7.87
C ARG A 685 -37.39 41.10 6.56
N LYS A 686 -38.27 40.19 6.22
CA LYS A 686 -39.15 40.26 5.07
C LYS A 686 -40.53 39.78 5.47
N ARG A 687 -41.56 40.52 5.07
CA ARG A 687 -42.97 40.15 5.22
C ARG A 687 -43.65 40.36 3.88
N ASP A 688 -44.19 39.29 3.32
CA ASP A 688 -44.78 39.28 1.99
C ASP A 688 -46.29 39.06 2.10
N HIS A 689 -47.08 40.00 1.57
CA HIS A 689 -48.54 39.96 1.52
C HIS A 689 -49.06 39.88 0.08
N GLY A 690 -48.25 39.36 -0.86
CA GLY A 690 -48.65 39.09 -2.24
C GLY A 690 -48.56 40.31 -3.15
N GLY A 691 -49.36 41.35 -2.90
CA GLY A 691 -49.35 42.63 -3.63
C GLY A 691 -48.59 43.77 -2.93
N LEU A 692 -48.17 43.55 -1.69
CA LEU A 692 -47.43 44.47 -0.85
C LEU A 692 -46.35 43.69 -0.08
N CYS A 693 -45.11 44.16 -0.14
CA CYS A 693 -43.97 43.52 0.54
C CYS A 693 -43.26 44.53 1.45
N PHE A 694 -42.94 44.12 2.67
CA PHE A 694 -42.19 44.93 3.64
C PHE A 694 -40.82 44.31 3.92
N LEU A 695 -39.78 45.13 3.84
CA LEU A 695 -38.43 44.78 4.25
C LEU A 695 -38.01 45.63 5.45
N TRP A 696 -37.26 45.02 6.37
CA TRP A 696 -36.50 45.78 7.38
C TRP A 696 -35.06 45.85 6.94
N LEU A 697 -34.61 47.05 6.61
CA LEU A 697 -33.23 47.31 6.22
C LEU A 697 -32.42 47.73 7.44
N ARG A 698 -31.14 47.35 7.43
CA ARG A 698 -30.14 47.81 8.38
C ARG A 698 -28.89 48.28 7.67
N ASP A 699 -28.42 49.46 8.04
CA ASP A 699 -27.10 49.98 7.66
C ASP A 699 -26.20 50.11 8.90
N GLY A 700 -25.07 50.82 8.77
CA GLY A 700 -24.17 51.09 9.90
C GLY A 700 -24.75 52.02 10.96
N SER A 701 -25.78 52.80 10.62
CA SER A 701 -26.39 53.82 11.48
C SER A 701 -27.63 53.34 12.22
N GLY A 702 -28.44 52.46 11.63
CA GLY A 702 -29.70 52.04 12.23
C GLY A 702 -30.55 51.10 11.38
N ASP A 703 -31.83 51.01 11.74
CA ASP A 703 -32.84 50.18 11.10
C ASP A 703 -34.00 51.03 10.61
N LEU A 704 -34.52 50.74 9.42
CA LEU A 704 -35.70 51.40 8.86
C LEU A 704 -36.54 50.41 8.06
N GLN A 705 -37.86 50.60 8.07
CA GLN A 705 -38.76 49.82 7.24
C GLN A 705 -38.83 50.39 5.82
N VAL A 706 -38.94 49.50 4.85
CA VAL A 706 -39.23 49.82 3.46
C VAL A 706 -40.46 49.01 3.04
N MET A 707 -41.37 49.62 2.28
CA MET A 707 -42.46 48.90 1.63
C MET A 707 -42.42 49.07 0.12
N ALA A 708 -42.91 48.06 -0.57
CA ALA A 708 -43.01 48.02 -2.02
C ALA A 708 -44.39 47.45 -2.38
N SER A 709 -45.20 48.23 -3.09
CA SER A 709 -46.49 47.78 -3.63
C SER A 709 -46.37 47.46 -5.12
N ARG A 710 -47.16 46.50 -5.59
CA ARG A 710 -47.22 46.16 -7.02
C ARG A 710 -47.71 47.32 -7.88
N GLU A 711 -48.61 48.14 -7.34
CA GLU A 711 -49.17 49.31 -8.04
C GLU A 711 -48.10 50.38 -8.31
N VAL A 712 -47.17 50.58 -7.37
CA VAL A 712 -46.13 51.62 -7.47
C VAL A 712 -44.91 51.14 -8.25
N LEU A 713 -44.43 49.91 -8.02
CA LEU A 713 -43.22 49.39 -8.68
C LEU A 713 -43.48 48.74 -10.04
N GLY A 714 -44.72 48.37 -10.34
CA GLY A 714 -45.04 47.51 -11.48
C GLY A 714 -44.77 46.03 -11.20
N ALA A 715 -45.31 45.15 -12.05
CA ALA A 715 -45.34 43.70 -11.79
C ALA A 715 -43.94 43.06 -11.73
N ASP A 716 -43.04 43.41 -12.64
CA ASP A 716 -41.73 42.74 -12.79
C ASP A 716 -40.76 43.14 -11.67
N GLN A 717 -40.65 44.43 -11.39
CA GLN A 717 -39.83 44.95 -10.30
C GLN A 717 -40.35 44.49 -8.94
N HIS A 718 -41.67 44.45 -8.75
CA HIS A 718 -42.26 43.91 -7.52
C HIS A 718 -41.98 42.40 -7.35
N HIS A 719 -41.99 41.62 -8.43
CA HIS A 719 -41.60 40.20 -8.39
C HIS A 719 -40.13 40.04 -7.96
N LEU A 720 -39.23 40.84 -8.52
CA LEU A 720 -37.81 40.86 -8.14
C LEU A 720 -37.61 41.27 -6.67
N PHE A 721 -38.34 42.29 -6.20
CA PHE A 721 -38.31 42.73 -4.81
C PHE A 721 -38.79 41.63 -3.86
N ARG A 722 -39.84 40.89 -4.25
CA ARG A 722 -40.30 39.69 -3.55
C ARG A 722 -39.32 38.51 -3.67
N GLY A 723 -38.39 38.52 -4.61
CA GLY A 723 -37.34 37.50 -4.75
C GLY A 723 -36.19 37.63 -3.75
N LEU A 724 -36.02 38.81 -3.14
CA LEU A 724 -34.93 39.14 -2.21
C LEU A 724 -34.89 38.23 -0.98
N ASP A 725 -33.68 37.82 -0.59
CA ASP A 725 -33.43 36.95 0.55
C ASP A 725 -32.92 37.73 1.77
N LEU A 726 -33.07 37.14 2.96
CA LEU A 726 -32.45 37.67 4.18
C LEU A 726 -30.92 37.72 4.01
N GLY A 727 -30.34 38.87 4.32
CA GLY A 727 -28.92 39.14 4.15
C GLY A 727 -28.56 39.85 2.85
N ASP A 728 -29.44 39.92 1.85
CA ASP A 728 -29.17 40.70 0.64
C ASP A 728 -29.00 42.19 0.97
N HIS A 729 -28.15 42.90 0.22
CA HIS A 729 -28.04 44.35 0.28
C HIS A 729 -28.86 44.96 -0.85
N VAL A 730 -29.64 45.98 -0.51
CA VAL A 730 -30.47 46.68 -1.47
C VAL A 730 -30.31 48.18 -1.31
N GLY A 731 -30.38 48.88 -2.44
CA GLY A 731 -30.61 50.32 -2.53
C GLY A 731 -32.08 50.57 -2.83
N VAL A 732 -32.69 51.53 -2.15
CA VAL A 732 -34.12 51.88 -2.27
C VAL A 732 -34.25 53.38 -2.36
N THR A 733 -35.07 53.87 -3.30
CA THR A 733 -35.45 55.27 -3.44
C THR A 733 -36.96 55.44 -3.29
N GLY A 734 -37.39 56.41 -2.48
CA GLY A 734 -38.80 56.75 -2.34
C GLY A 734 -39.11 57.78 -1.25
N PRO A 735 -40.35 58.31 -1.22
CA PRO A 735 -40.77 59.23 -0.17
C PRO A 735 -40.89 58.53 1.19
N VAL A 736 -40.68 59.29 2.25
CA VAL A 736 -40.80 58.82 3.64
C VAL A 736 -42.25 58.99 4.09
N VAL A 737 -42.90 57.89 4.45
CA VAL A 737 -44.30 57.86 4.88
C VAL A 737 -44.47 57.19 6.23
N ARG A 738 -45.62 57.43 6.88
CA ARG A 738 -46.05 56.64 8.04
C ARG A 738 -47.12 55.64 7.60
N THR A 739 -46.87 54.37 7.90
CA THR A 739 -47.87 53.31 7.65
C THR A 739 -49.07 53.46 8.59
N ARG A 740 -50.15 52.71 8.32
CA ARG A 740 -51.35 52.69 9.18
C ARG A 740 -51.06 52.34 10.65
N SER A 741 -49.97 51.62 10.92
CA SER A 741 -49.51 51.29 12.28
C SER A 741 -48.58 52.34 12.89
N GLY A 742 -48.42 53.50 12.25
CA GLY A 742 -47.53 54.58 12.69
C GLY A 742 -46.04 54.37 12.41
N GLU A 743 -45.65 53.21 11.83
CA GLU A 743 -44.23 52.89 11.56
C GLU A 743 -43.70 53.72 10.39
N LEU A 744 -42.55 54.36 10.60
CA LEU A 744 -41.84 55.14 9.60
C LEU A 744 -41.28 54.22 8.51
N THR A 745 -41.66 54.47 7.26
CA THR A 745 -41.40 53.57 6.14
C THR A 745 -41.06 54.36 4.87
N ILE A 746 -40.10 53.87 4.08
CA ILE A 746 -39.90 54.39 2.73
C ILE A 746 -40.85 53.66 1.78
N ASP A 747 -41.67 54.41 1.04
CA ASP A 747 -42.52 53.86 -0.02
C ASP A 747 -41.72 53.74 -1.32
N THR A 748 -41.35 52.52 -1.70
CA THR A 748 -40.35 52.25 -2.73
C THR A 748 -40.86 52.64 -4.12
N ARG A 749 -40.22 53.65 -4.73
CA ARG A 749 -40.43 54.03 -6.14
C ARG A 749 -39.48 53.29 -7.08
N SER A 750 -38.28 53.00 -6.61
CA SER A 750 -37.31 52.16 -7.32
C SER A 750 -36.38 51.47 -6.32
N PHE A 751 -35.84 50.33 -6.71
CA PHE A 751 -34.83 49.63 -5.92
C PHE A 751 -33.80 48.97 -6.83
N ALA A 752 -32.63 48.68 -6.26
CA ALA A 752 -31.61 47.88 -6.91
C ALA A 752 -31.02 46.89 -5.89
N LEU A 753 -30.73 45.67 -6.33
CA LEU A 753 -29.90 44.75 -5.57
C LEU A 753 -28.45 45.24 -5.62
N THR A 754 -27.86 45.57 -4.48
CA THR A 754 -26.48 46.08 -4.39
C THR A 754 -25.48 45.01 -3.97
N SER A 755 -25.93 43.91 -3.37
CA SER A 755 -25.12 42.71 -3.15
C SER A 755 -25.98 41.50 -2.84
N LYS A 756 -25.85 40.43 -3.63
CA LYS A 756 -26.48 39.13 -3.32
C LYS A 756 -25.77 38.43 -2.18
N SER A 757 -26.54 38.00 -1.17
CA SER A 757 -26.06 37.19 -0.08
C SER A 757 -26.16 35.70 -0.42
N LEU A 758 -25.01 35.04 -0.56
CA LEU A 758 -24.93 33.60 -0.82
C LEU A 758 -24.99 32.74 0.45
N ARG A 759 -24.56 33.31 1.58
CA ARG A 759 -24.59 32.64 2.89
C ARG A 759 -25.80 33.13 3.71
N PRO A 760 -26.64 32.23 4.23
CA PRO A 760 -27.79 32.63 5.04
C PRO A 760 -27.36 33.30 6.35
N LEU A 761 -28.15 34.27 6.81
CA LEU A 761 -28.02 34.79 8.18
C LEU A 761 -28.53 33.73 9.18
N PRO A 762 -27.93 33.62 10.38
CA PRO A 762 -28.42 32.72 11.42
C PRO A 762 -29.87 33.02 11.81
N ASP A 763 -30.61 31.99 12.19
CA ASP A 763 -31.98 32.12 12.69
C ASP A 763 -32.03 33.00 13.95
N LYS A 764 -33.04 33.87 14.03
CA LYS A 764 -33.29 34.77 15.17
C LYS A 764 -33.61 34.02 16.46
N ARG A 765 -34.15 32.80 16.37
CA ARG A 765 -34.52 31.99 17.55
C ARG A 765 -33.33 31.28 18.19
N HIS A 766 -32.37 30.85 17.37
CA HIS A 766 -31.20 30.10 17.84
C HIS A 766 -29.97 30.99 18.07
N GLY A 767 -29.81 32.07 17.29
CA GLY A 767 -28.77 33.09 17.46
C GLY A 767 -27.33 32.55 17.47
N LEU A 768 -26.34 33.45 17.50
CA LEU A 768 -24.97 33.11 17.90
C LEU A 768 -24.87 33.24 19.42
N THR A 769 -25.47 32.31 20.16
CA THR A 769 -25.49 32.31 21.63
C THR A 769 -24.13 31.91 22.20
N ASP A 770 -23.48 30.93 21.57
CA ASP A 770 -22.15 30.46 21.93
C ASP A 770 -21.10 31.59 21.86
N PRO A 771 -20.39 31.90 22.96
CA PRO A 771 -19.25 32.82 22.97
C PRO A 771 -18.17 32.47 21.94
N GLU A 772 -17.87 31.20 21.71
CA GLU A 772 -16.80 30.79 20.79
C GLU A 772 -17.21 31.00 19.33
N ALA A 773 -18.41 30.58 18.95
CA ALA A 773 -18.99 30.85 17.64
C ALA A 773 -19.04 32.35 17.32
N ARG A 774 -19.29 33.22 18.31
CA ARG A 774 -19.26 34.69 18.12
C ARG A 774 -17.88 35.25 17.82
N VAL A 775 -16.83 34.65 18.38
CA VAL A 775 -15.44 35.02 18.07
C VAL A 775 -15.08 34.54 16.67
N ARG A 776 -15.42 33.28 16.32
CA ARG A 776 -15.13 32.69 15.01
C ARG A 776 -15.92 33.35 13.86
N LEU A 777 -17.18 33.71 14.11
CA LEU A 777 -18.08 34.34 13.14
C LEU A 777 -18.34 35.80 13.48
N ARG A 778 -17.28 36.54 13.84
CA ARG A 778 -17.37 37.94 14.27
C ARG A 778 -18.06 38.85 13.24
N TYR A 779 -17.89 38.58 11.95
CA TYR A 779 -18.57 39.32 10.88
C TYR A 779 -20.10 39.15 10.93
N VAL A 780 -20.61 37.95 11.23
CA VAL A 780 -22.04 37.69 11.40
C VAL A 780 -22.55 38.33 12.69
N ASP A 781 -21.75 38.23 13.75
CA ASP A 781 -22.05 38.82 15.05
C ASP A 781 -22.26 40.34 14.97
N LEU A 782 -21.37 41.04 14.24
CA LEU A 782 -21.47 42.46 13.96
C LEU A 782 -22.68 42.82 13.08
N ILE A 783 -23.17 41.91 12.23
CA ILE A 783 -24.38 42.16 11.42
C ILE A 783 -25.64 42.06 12.28
N VAL A 784 -25.74 41.01 13.09
CA VAL A 784 -26.96 40.63 13.80
C VAL A 784 -27.14 41.44 15.10
N ARG A 785 -26.07 41.70 15.87
CA ARG A 785 -26.15 42.36 17.19
C ARG A 785 -25.64 43.81 17.15
N PRO A 786 -26.53 44.82 17.29
CA PRO A 786 -26.13 46.23 17.35
C PRO A 786 -25.09 46.52 18.45
N ARG A 787 -25.27 45.94 19.64
CA ARG A 787 -24.35 46.11 20.78
C ARG A 787 -22.91 45.69 20.46
N ALA A 788 -22.72 44.64 19.64
CA ALA A 788 -21.39 44.19 19.25
C ALA A 788 -20.68 45.25 18.37
N ARG A 789 -21.42 45.94 17.50
CA ARG A 789 -20.90 47.07 16.71
C ARG A 789 -20.61 48.27 17.58
N GLU A 790 -21.53 48.64 18.48
CA GLU A 790 -21.33 49.76 19.41
C GLU A 790 -20.05 49.59 20.22
N VAL A 791 -19.80 48.39 20.77
CA VAL A 791 -18.57 48.10 21.52
C VAL A 791 -17.33 48.21 20.62
N ALA A 792 -17.42 47.76 19.37
CA ALA A 792 -16.31 47.89 18.40
C ALA A 792 -16.00 49.36 18.09
N TYR A 793 -17.02 50.19 17.82
CA TYR A 793 -16.85 51.63 17.61
C TYR A 793 -16.35 52.33 18.88
N LEU A 794 -16.94 52.04 20.03
CA LEU A 794 -16.56 52.64 21.31
C LEU A 794 -15.09 52.38 21.64
N ARG A 795 -14.58 51.16 21.42
CA ARG A 795 -13.16 50.85 21.64
C ARG A 795 -12.25 51.71 20.76
N SER A 796 -12.59 51.89 19.49
CA SER A 796 -11.85 52.77 18.60
C SER A 796 -11.92 54.23 19.05
N THR A 797 -13.10 54.71 19.47
CA THR A 797 -13.29 56.06 20.01
C THR A 797 -12.49 56.30 21.28
N VAL A 798 -12.44 55.34 22.21
CA VAL A 798 -11.66 55.43 23.44
C VAL A 798 -10.16 55.49 23.14
N VAL A 799 -9.65 54.62 22.27
CA VAL A 799 -8.23 54.64 21.88
C VAL A 799 -7.87 55.97 21.21
N ARG A 800 -8.74 56.46 20.31
CA ARG A 800 -8.55 57.77 19.67
C ARG A 800 -8.51 58.89 20.71
N SER A 801 -9.46 58.91 21.65
CA SER A 801 -9.51 59.92 22.72
C SER A 801 -8.26 59.90 23.60
N ILE A 802 -7.73 58.72 23.94
CA ILE A 802 -6.47 58.60 24.69
C ILE A 802 -5.30 59.17 23.88
N ARG A 803 -5.18 58.78 22.60
CA ARG A 803 -4.13 59.28 21.70
C ARG A 803 -4.17 60.80 21.57
N GLU A 804 -5.33 61.36 21.26
CA GLU A 804 -5.53 62.80 21.14
C GLU A 804 -5.17 63.52 22.44
N SER A 805 -5.57 62.97 23.59
CA SER A 805 -5.25 63.55 24.90
C SER A 805 -3.75 63.54 25.19
N LEU A 806 -3.06 62.42 24.96
CA LEU A 806 -1.62 62.31 25.17
C LEU A 806 -0.82 63.16 24.18
N GLN A 807 -1.22 63.16 22.91
CA GLN A 807 -0.59 63.99 21.88
C GLN A 807 -0.73 65.48 22.19
N SER A 808 -1.91 65.92 22.67
CA SER A 808 -2.12 67.32 23.09
C SER A 808 -1.21 67.76 24.25
N ARG A 809 -0.68 66.80 25.02
CA ARG A 809 0.25 67.03 26.14
C ARG A 809 1.73 66.87 25.74
N GLY A 810 2.03 66.75 24.46
CA GLY A 810 3.40 66.64 23.93
C GLY A 810 4.00 65.24 23.98
N PHE A 811 3.20 64.19 24.25
CA PHE A 811 3.68 62.81 24.15
C PHE A 811 3.71 62.35 22.69
N VAL A 812 4.71 61.55 22.33
CA VAL A 812 4.85 60.91 21.01
C VAL A 812 4.47 59.44 21.14
N GLU A 813 3.55 58.97 20.28
CA GLU A 813 3.20 57.54 20.22
C GLU A 813 4.36 56.77 19.58
N VAL A 814 4.90 55.79 20.31
CA VAL A 814 5.95 54.88 19.84
C VAL A 814 5.39 53.47 19.88
N GLU A 815 5.29 52.82 18.73
CA GLU A 815 4.93 51.41 18.65
C GLU A 815 6.21 50.58 18.83
N THR A 816 6.42 50.08 20.05
CA THR A 816 7.51 49.14 20.32
C THR A 816 7.07 47.72 19.94
N PRO A 817 7.98 46.83 19.52
CA PRO A 817 7.66 45.42 19.37
C PRO A 817 7.35 44.83 20.75
N ILE A 818 6.07 44.76 21.10
CA ILE A 818 5.61 44.10 22.31
C ILE A 818 5.60 42.60 22.03
N LEU A 819 6.55 41.87 22.60
CA LEU A 819 6.43 40.42 22.74
C LEU A 819 5.22 40.14 23.65
N GLN A 820 4.15 39.58 23.07
CA GLN A 820 3.03 39.09 23.86
C GLN A 820 3.51 37.95 24.77
N LEU A 821 3.29 38.09 26.08
CA LEU A 821 3.54 37.02 27.08
C LEU A 821 2.80 35.70 26.78
N VAL A 822 1.81 35.73 25.89
CA VAL A 822 1.06 34.56 25.44
C VAL A 822 1.04 34.54 23.91
N HIS A 823 2.02 33.88 23.30
CA HIS A 823 1.88 33.43 21.92
C HIS A 823 0.94 32.21 21.91
N GLY A 824 -0.34 32.43 21.64
CA GLY A 824 -1.33 31.37 21.74
C GLY A 824 -2.65 31.67 21.07
N GLY A 825 -2.66 31.74 19.74
CA GLY A 825 -3.84 31.35 18.99
C GLY A 825 -3.89 29.82 18.94
N ALA A 826 -4.94 29.24 19.54
CA ALA A 826 -5.21 27.80 19.74
C ALA A 826 -4.64 27.19 21.04
N ASN A 827 -5.45 26.27 21.60
CA ASN A 827 -5.36 25.59 22.91
C ASN A 827 -4.05 24.80 23.17
N ALA A 828 -2.89 25.42 23.03
CA ALA A 828 -1.62 24.86 23.48
C ALA A 828 -1.34 25.29 24.93
N ARG A 829 -0.81 24.37 25.73
CA ARG A 829 -0.34 24.65 27.08
C ARG A 829 0.86 25.62 26.97
N PRO A 830 0.84 26.82 27.58
CA PRO A 830 1.92 27.79 27.40
C PRO A 830 3.24 27.24 27.93
N PHE A 831 4.33 27.42 27.19
CA PHE A 831 5.68 27.22 27.71
C PHE A 831 6.12 28.48 28.46
N ARG A 832 6.85 28.33 29.58
CA ARG A 832 7.46 29.45 30.30
C ARG A 832 8.73 29.90 29.57
N THR A 833 8.91 31.20 29.43
CA THR A 833 10.09 31.80 28.80
C THR A 833 10.73 32.78 29.76
N HIS A 834 11.96 32.47 30.17
CA HIS A 834 12.75 33.30 31.07
C HIS A 834 13.49 34.41 30.29
N ILE A 835 13.34 35.67 30.72
CA ILE A 835 14.08 36.81 30.16
C ILE A 835 15.30 37.16 31.00
N ASN A 836 16.49 36.77 30.51
CA ASN A 836 17.76 36.99 31.20
C ASN A 836 18.07 38.46 31.52
N ALA A 837 17.48 39.42 30.79
CA ALA A 837 17.73 40.84 31.00
C ALA A 837 17.03 41.42 32.24
N TYR A 838 15.94 40.78 32.70
CA TYR A 838 15.14 41.25 33.83
C TYR A 838 14.91 40.18 34.91
N ASP A 839 15.47 38.98 34.73
CA ASP A 839 15.35 37.85 35.66
C ASP A 839 13.88 37.53 36.00
N LEU A 840 13.03 37.46 34.96
CA LEU A 840 11.59 37.23 35.05
C LEU A 840 11.19 36.01 34.21
N ASP A 841 10.33 35.15 34.79
CA ASP A 841 9.85 33.87 34.22
C ASP A 841 8.54 33.96 33.43
#